data_AF-A0A5E4CAT3-F1
#
_entry.id   AF-A0A5E4CAT3-F1
#
_cell.length_a   1.000
_cell.length_b   1.000
_cell.length_c   1.000
_cell.angle_alpha   90.00
_cell.angle_beta   90.00
_cell.angle_gamma   90.00
#
_symmetry.space_group_name_H-M   'P 1'
#
loop_
_entity.id
_entity.type
_entity.pdbx_description
1 polymer ?
#
loop_
_entity_poly.entity_id
_entity_poly.type
_entity_poly.pdbx_seq_one_letter_code
_entity_poly.pdbx_strand_id
1 'polypeptide(L)'
;MNTFLIIYLIILISEAIISTILKYTWQAEEKWDEPWYNQKTEHQRNSSKILRFISDFLAFLVLYNFIIPISLYVTVEMQKFLGSFFIGWDLDLYHEESDQKAQVNTSDLNEELGQVEYVFTDKTGTLTENEMQFRECSINGMKYQEINGRLVPEGPTPDSSEGNLTYLNSLSHLNNLSHLTTSSSFRTSPENETELIKEHNLFFKAVSLCHTVQISNVHTDGIGDGPWQSNLAPSQLEYYASSPDEKALVEAAARIGIVFIGNSEETMEVKILGKLERYKLLHILEFDSDRRRMSVIVQAPSGEKLLFAKGAESSILPKCIGGEIEKTRIHVDEFALKGLRTLCIAFRQFTSKEYEEIDRRLFEARTALQQREEKLANVFQFIEKDLILLGATAVEDRLQDKVRETIEALRMAGIKVWVLTGDKHETAVSVSLSCGHFHRTMNILELINQKSDNECAEQLRQLARRITEDHVIQHGLVVDGTSLSLALREHEKLFMEVCRNCSAVLCCRMAPLQKAKVIRLIKISPEKPITLAVGDGANDVSMIQEAHVGIGIMGKEGRQAARNSDYAIARFKFLSKLLFVHGHFYYIRIATLVQYFFYKNVCFITPQFLYQFYCLFSQQTLYDSVYLTLYNICFTSLPILIYSLLEQHIDPHVLQNKPTLYRDISKNSLLSIKTFLYWTILGFTHAFIFFFGSYFLMGKDISLLGNGQMFGNWTFGTLVFTVMVITVTVKMALETHFWTWINHLVTWGSIIFYFVFSLFYGGILWPFLGSQNMYFVFIQLLSSGSAWFAIILMVVTCLFLDVVKKVFDRQLHPTSTEKAQMYSNTVALSDEFIALQPLSRARNQLSKLSLLKQIQVSSAWTPCAASQKEKQRAHLLEECWNES
;
A
#
# COMPACT_ATOMS: atom_id res chain seq x y z
N MET A 1 2.28 -18.33 15.85
CA MET A 1 3.40 -19.29 15.94
C MET A 1 3.60 -19.86 17.34
N ASN A 2 3.81 -19.05 18.39
CA ASN A 2 4.08 -19.55 19.75
C ASN A 2 3.04 -20.55 20.28
N THR A 3 1.76 -20.34 20.00
CA THR A 3 0.68 -21.29 20.34
C THR A 3 0.90 -22.68 19.71
N PHE A 4 1.39 -22.74 18.47
CA PHE A 4 1.70 -24.02 17.80
C PHE A 4 2.90 -24.72 18.44
N LEU A 5 3.92 -23.95 18.85
CA LEU A 5 5.08 -24.49 19.56
C LEU A 5 4.69 -25.07 20.92
N ILE A 6 3.75 -24.44 21.64
CA ILE A 6 3.21 -24.99 22.89
C ILE A 6 2.55 -26.35 22.64
N ILE A 7 1.76 -26.48 21.57
CA ILE A 7 1.12 -27.75 21.21
C ILE A 7 2.20 -28.82 20.92
N TYR A 8 3.24 -28.48 20.16
CA TYR A 8 4.32 -29.42 19.83
C TYR A 8 5.18 -29.77 21.05
N LEU A 9 5.37 -28.84 21.98
CA LEU A 9 6.00 -29.13 23.27
C LEU A 9 5.17 -30.11 24.10
N ILE A 10 3.83 -29.98 24.09
CA ILE A 10 2.93 -30.95 24.73
C ILE A 10 3.06 -32.32 24.07
N ILE A 11 3.11 -32.39 22.74
CA ILE A 11 3.34 -33.65 22.01
C ILE A 11 4.68 -34.27 22.41
N LEU A 12 5.78 -33.50 22.38
CA LEU A 12 7.11 -33.95 22.78
C LEU A 12 7.12 -34.55 24.20
N ILE A 13 6.55 -33.81 25.16
CA ILE A 13 6.50 -34.26 26.56
C ILE A 13 5.65 -35.53 26.66
N SER A 14 4.53 -35.61 25.94
CA SER A 14 3.67 -36.80 25.94
C SER A 14 4.38 -38.03 25.37
N GLU A 15 5.11 -37.90 24.26
CA GLU A 15 5.87 -38.99 23.65
C GLU A 15 7.00 -39.49 24.56
N ALA A 16 7.70 -38.57 25.24
CA ALA A 16 8.75 -38.90 26.20
C ALA A 16 8.20 -39.60 27.46
N ILE A 17 7.08 -39.11 28.01
CA ILE A 17 6.39 -39.74 29.16
C ILE A 17 5.92 -41.15 28.77
N ILE A 18 5.23 -41.29 27.64
CA ILE A 18 4.72 -42.58 27.16
C ILE A 18 5.88 -43.57 26.96
N SER A 19 6.97 -43.13 26.31
CA SER A 19 8.14 -43.98 26.06
C SER A 19 8.81 -44.43 27.36
N THR A 20 8.89 -43.55 28.36
CA THR A 20 9.49 -43.86 29.65
C THR A 20 8.61 -44.84 30.43
N ILE A 21 7.29 -44.59 30.51
CA ILE A 21 6.35 -45.51 31.17
C ILE A 21 6.43 -46.88 30.51
N LEU A 22 6.37 -46.95 29.17
CA LEU A 22 6.39 -48.21 28.44
C LEU A 22 7.73 -48.97 28.63
N LYS A 23 8.86 -48.26 28.68
CA LYS A 23 10.17 -48.85 29.03
C LYS A 23 10.10 -49.59 30.37
N TYR A 24 9.62 -48.93 31.40
CA TYR A 24 9.54 -49.51 32.74
C TYR A 24 8.48 -50.61 32.85
N THR A 25 7.40 -50.56 32.06
CA THR A 25 6.44 -51.67 32.01
C THR A 25 7.04 -52.92 31.38
N TRP A 26 7.88 -52.79 30.33
CA TRP A 26 8.57 -53.93 29.73
C TRP A 26 9.66 -54.48 30.64
N GLN A 27 10.43 -53.61 31.29
CA GLN A 27 11.47 -53.97 32.26
C GLN A 27 10.91 -54.50 33.60
N ALA A 28 9.59 -54.51 33.79
CA ALA A 28 8.99 -55.18 34.95
C ALA A 28 9.19 -56.70 34.92
N GLU A 29 9.35 -57.29 33.73
CA GLU A 29 9.74 -58.70 33.59
C GLU A 29 11.27 -58.85 33.63
N GLU A 30 11.77 -59.70 34.52
CA GLU A 30 13.21 -59.87 34.80
C GLU A 30 14.06 -60.22 33.55
N LYS A 31 13.48 -60.97 32.61
CA LYS A 31 14.12 -61.32 31.33
C LYS A 31 14.44 -60.11 30.43
N TRP A 32 13.72 -59.01 30.58
CA TRP A 32 13.90 -57.79 29.78
C TRP A 32 14.68 -56.70 30.54
N ASP A 33 14.74 -56.80 31.87
CA ASP A 33 15.51 -55.87 32.71
C ASP A 33 17.02 -56.12 32.62
N GLU A 34 17.45 -57.39 32.63
CA GLU A 34 18.83 -57.82 32.38
C GLU A 34 18.87 -58.96 31.34
N PRO A 35 18.75 -58.67 30.04
CA PRO A 35 18.82 -59.69 29.00
C PRO A 35 20.22 -60.32 28.95
N TRP A 36 20.29 -61.60 28.55
CA TRP A 36 21.52 -62.42 28.59
C TRP A 36 22.71 -61.82 27.82
N TYR A 37 22.46 -60.98 26.81
CA TYR A 37 23.46 -60.36 25.95
C TYR A 37 23.88 -58.93 26.38
N ASN A 38 23.22 -58.34 27.39
CA ASN A 38 23.53 -56.99 27.85
C ASN A 38 23.29 -56.84 29.37
N GLN A 39 24.30 -57.17 30.15
CA GLN A 39 24.26 -57.10 31.61
C GLN A 39 24.48 -55.66 32.10
N LYS A 40 23.74 -55.25 33.15
CA LYS A 40 23.92 -53.92 33.76
C LYS A 40 25.31 -53.79 34.37
N THR A 41 25.93 -52.64 34.15
CA THR A 41 27.18 -52.26 34.82
C THR A 41 26.97 -52.02 36.32
N GLU A 42 28.02 -52.12 37.14
CA GLU A 42 27.93 -51.87 38.60
C GLU A 42 27.35 -50.48 38.92
N HIS A 43 27.71 -49.46 38.15
CA HIS A 43 27.15 -48.12 38.26
C HIS A 43 25.63 -48.10 37.99
N GLN A 44 25.19 -48.87 36.99
CA GLN A 44 23.78 -49.10 36.69
C GLN A 44 23.11 -50.11 37.63
N ARG A 45 23.78 -50.69 38.62
CA ARG A 45 23.12 -51.43 39.72
C ARG A 45 23.00 -50.57 40.97
N ASN A 46 23.99 -49.71 41.20
CA ASN A 46 24.05 -48.82 42.37
C ASN A 46 23.30 -47.48 42.22
N SER A 47 22.95 -47.07 41.00
CA SER A 47 22.20 -45.82 40.76
C SER A 47 20.76 -45.90 41.28
N SER A 48 20.22 -44.81 41.85
CA SER A 48 18.86 -44.80 42.40
C SER A 48 17.79 -44.96 41.31
N LYS A 49 16.70 -45.65 41.62
CA LYS A 49 15.61 -45.93 40.65
C LYS A 49 15.00 -44.64 40.08
N ILE A 50 14.83 -43.62 40.92
CA ILE A 50 14.32 -42.30 40.51
C ILE A 50 15.29 -41.57 39.57
N LEU A 51 16.60 -41.63 39.84
CA LEU A 51 17.58 -40.93 39.01
C LEU A 51 17.70 -41.57 37.62
N ARG A 52 17.55 -42.90 37.52
CA ARG A 52 17.43 -43.59 36.23
C ARG A 52 16.18 -43.21 35.47
N PHE A 53 15.03 -43.15 36.16
CA PHE A 53 13.77 -42.75 35.53
C PHE A 53 13.88 -41.35 34.92
N ILE A 54 14.45 -40.39 35.67
CA ILE A 54 14.67 -39.03 35.18
C ILE A 54 15.68 -39.02 34.03
N SER A 55 16.78 -39.76 34.14
CA SER A 55 17.79 -39.87 33.07
C SER A 55 17.19 -40.44 31.78
N ASP A 56 16.37 -41.47 31.88
CA ASP A 56 15.72 -42.11 30.74
C ASP A 56 14.66 -41.21 30.09
N PHE A 57 13.88 -40.51 30.91
CA PHE A 57 12.95 -39.48 30.44
C PHE A 57 13.67 -38.37 29.67
N LEU A 58 14.77 -37.85 30.22
CA LEU A 58 15.58 -36.82 29.55
C LEU A 58 16.21 -37.35 28.26
N ALA A 59 16.66 -38.61 28.23
CA ALA A 59 17.19 -39.23 27.02
C ALA A 59 16.12 -39.33 25.91
N PHE A 60 14.88 -39.71 26.23
CA PHE A 60 13.77 -39.68 25.26
C PHE A 60 13.41 -38.27 24.82
N LEU A 61 13.45 -37.30 25.74
CA LEU A 61 13.22 -35.89 25.41
C LEU A 61 14.27 -35.39 24.39
N VAL A 62 15.54 -35.73 24.58
CA VAL A 62 16.61 -35.40 23.61
C VAL A 62 16.42 -36.14 22.30
N LEU A 63 15.99 -37.41 22.32
CA LEU A 63 15.76 -38.22 21.12
C LEU A 63 14.68 -37.62 20.21
N TYR A 64 13.62 -37.06 20.80
CA TYR A 64 12.48 -36.50 20.07
C TYR A 64 12.55 -34.96 19.92
N ASN A 65 13.60 -34.29 20.40
CA ASN A 65 13.66 -32.83 20.47
C ASN A 65 13.48 -32.13 19.11
N PHE A 66 13.86 -32.80 18.01
CA PHE A 66 13.73 -32.32 16.64
C PHE A 66 12.27 -32.15 16.18
N ILE A 67 11.29 -32.63 16.96
CA ILE A 67 9.88 -32.30 16.73
C ILE A 67 9.64 -30.78 16.85
N ILE A 68 10.42 -30.09 17.69
CA ILE A 68 10.43 -28.63 17.81
C ILE A 68 11.43 -28.08 16.80
N PRO A 69 10.99 -27.39 15.73
CA PRO A 69 11.86 -27.00 14.63
C PRO A 69 12.66 -25.74 14.99
N ILE A 70 13.85 -25.89 15.60
CA ILE A 70 14.72 -24.74 15.92
C ILE A 70 15.08 -23.94 14.65
N SER A 71 15.28 -24.63 13.52
CA SER A 71 15.60 -24.00 12.23
C SER A 71 14.45 -23.22 11.60
N LEU A 72 13.22 -23.34 12.11
CA LEU A 72 12.07 -22.57 11.62
C LEU A 72 12.32 -21.07 11.78
N TYR A 73 12.75 -20.64 12.97
CA TYR A 73 12.97 -19.23 13.27
C TYR A 73 14.01 -18.61 12.34
N VAL A 74 15.16 -19.26 12.18
CA VAL A 74 16.23 -18.78 11.29
C VAL A 74 15.74 -18.68 9.84
N THR A 75 14.94 -19.65 9.38
CA THR A 75 14.43 -19.65 8.00
C THR A 75 13.38 -18.56 7.78
N VAL A 76 12.50 -18.32 8.77
CA VAL A 76 11.52 -17.24 8.74
C VAL A 76 12.22 -15.88 8.71
N GLU A 77 13.20 -15.65 9.60
CA GLU A 77 13.95 -14.39 9.61
C GLU A 77 14.72 -14.16 8.31
N MET A 78 15.34 -15.21 7.76
CA MET A 78 16.02 -15.11 6.46
C MET A 78 15.05 -14.78 5.33
N GLN A 79 13.84 -15.37 5.34
CA GLN A 79 12.80 -15.07 4.37
C GLN A 79 12.33 -13.62 4.48
N LYS A 80 12.10 -13.13 5.70
CA LYS A 80 11.66 -11.76 5.98
C LYS A 80 12.70 -10.73 5.53
N PHE A 81 13.95 -10.95 5.92
CA PHE A 81 15.06 -10.09 5.56
C PHE A 81 15.25 -10.03 4.03
N LEU A 82 15.34 -11.19 3.37
CA LEU A 82 15.53 -11.22 1.91
C LEU A 82 14.30 -10.71 1.15
N GLY A 83 13.09 -10.97 1.65
CA GLY A 83 11.85 -10.44 1.09
C GLY A 83 11.80 -8.90 1.11
N SER A 84 12.33 -8.26 2.16
CA SER A 84 12.35 -6.79 2.23
C SER A 84 13.02 -6.13 1.02
N PHE A 85 14.06 -6.77 0.44
CA PHE A 85 14.71 -6.27 -0.77
C PHE A 85 13.81 -6.27 -2.00
N PHE A 86 12.89 -7.24 -2.14
CA PHE A 86 11.97 -7.29 -3.27
C PHE A 86 10.97 -6.13 -3.26
N ILE A 87 10.60 -5.60 -2.10
CA ILE A 87 9.80 -4.37 -2.01
C ILE A 87 10.62 -3.17 -2.50
N GLY A 88 11.88 -3.06 -2.05
CA GLY A 88 12.76 -1.95 -2.43
C GLY A 88 13.27 -2.00 -3.88
N TRP A 89 13.19 -3.16 -4.54
CA TRP A 89 13.56 -3.36 -5.95
C TRP A 89 12.35 -3.31 -6.90
N ASP A 90 11.13 -3.15 -6.39
CA ASP A 90 9.93 -3.08 -7.22
C ASP A 90 9.83 -1.72 -7.93
N LEU A 91 9.96 -1.72 -9.26
CA LEU A 91 9.88 -0.52 -10.10
C LEU A 91 8.48 0.10 -10.10
N ASP A 92 7.41 -0.65 -9.84
CA ASP A 92 6.07 -0.05 -9.75
C ASP A 92 5.85 0.68 -8.42
N LEU A 93 6.77 0.53 -7.46
CA LEU A 93 6.83 1.33 -6.22
C LEU A 93 7.88 2.44 -6.31
N TYR A 94 8.43 2.71 -7.50
CA TYR A 94 9.33 3.81 -7.77
C TYR A 94 8.56 5.02 -8.30
N HIS A 95 8.89 6.20 -7.78
CA HIS A 95 8.32 7.46 -8.18
C HIS A 95 9.32 8.25 -9.02
N GLU A 96 9.04 8.37 -10.31
CA GLU A 96 9.94 8.98 -11.29
C GLU A 96 10.19 10.47 -11.02
N GLU A 97 9.14 11.26 -10.72
CA GLU A 97 9.28 12.71 -10.56
C GLU A 97 10.13 13.11 -9.35
N SER A 98 10.19 12.27 -8.31
CA SER A 98 10.96 12.56 -7.09
C SER A 98 12.21 11.70 -6.95
N ASP A 99 12.50 10.83 -7.92
CA ASP A 99 13.58 9.84 -7.91
C ASP A 99 13.64 9.06 -6.58
N GLN A 100 12.48 8.48 -6.18
CA GLN A 100 12.34 7.79 -4.90
C GLN A 100 11.75 6.39 -5.08
N LYS A 101 12.50 5.40 -4.60
CA LYS A 101 12.05 4.01 -4.45
C LYS A 101 11.46 3.75 -3.07
N ALA A 102 10.56 2.78 -2.94
CA ALA A 102 10.11 2.30 -1.64
C ALA A 102 11.28 1.81 -0.77
N GLN A 103 11.19 2.06 0.53
CA GLN A 103 12.18 1.64 1.53
C GLN A 103 11.51 0.81 2.61
N VAL A 104 12.25 -0.19 3.10
CA VAL A 104 11.83 -1.04 4.21
C VAL A 104 12.82 -0.80 5.35
N ASN A 105 12.33 -0.23 6.44
CA ASN A 105 13.13 0.02 7.65
C ASN A 105 13.06 -1.16 8.62
N THR A 106 11.93 -1.87 8.64
CA THR A 106 11.68 -3.03 9.51
C THR A 106 11.37 -4.28 8.67
N SER A 107 12.17 -5.33 8.77
CA SER A 107 11.96 -6.59 8.04
C SER A 107 10.87 -7.48 8.64
N ASP A 108 10.55 -7.28 9.92
CA ASP A 108 9.87 -8.28 10.73
C ASP A 108 8.35 -8.33 10.51
N LEU A 109 7.82 -7.38 9.74
CA LEU A 109 6.39 -7.08 9.59
C LEU A 109 5.84 -7.36 8.19
N ASN A 110 6.63 -7.98 7.30
CA ASN A 110 6.24 -8.18 5.91
C ASN A 110 4.93 -8.98 5.75
N GLU A 111 4.67 -9.97 6.61
CA GLU A 111 3.41 -10.71 6.62
C GLU A 111 2.21 -9.92 7.14
N GLU A 112 2.44 -8.95 8.04
CA GLU A 112 1.37 -8.17 8.68
C GLU A 112 0.70 -7.24 7.66
N LEU A 113 1.43 -6.83 6.60
CA LEU A 113 0.87 -6.11 5.44
C LEU A 113 -0.29 -6.87 4.78
N GLY A 114 -0.29 -8.20 4.84
CA GLY A 114 -1.36 -9.05 4.31
C GLY A 114 -2.55 -9.22 5.25
N GLN A 115 -2.52 -8.63 6.45
CA GLN A 115 -3.51 -8.85 7.52
C GLN A 115 -4.17 -7.56 8.03
N VAL A 116 -3.84 -6.41 7.44
CA VAL A 116 -4.36 -5.09 7.83
C VAL A 116 -5.88 -5.03 7.69
N GLU A 117 -6.57 -4.63 8.76
CA GLU A 117 -8.03 -4.44 8.76
C GLU A 117 -8.43 -2.96 8.89
N TYR A 118 -7.58 -2.14 9.50
CA TYR A 118 -7.79 -0.69 9.65
C TYR A 118 -6.59 0.09 9.11
N VAL A 119 -6.87 1.11 8.30
CA VAL A 119 -5.87 2.08 7.82
C VAL A 119 -6.23 3.45 8.38
N PHE A 120 -5.35 3.98 9.21
CA PHE A 120 -5.41 5.35 9.71
C PHE A 120 -4.52 6.23 8.82
N THR A 121 -5.05 7.32 8.29
CA THR A 121 -4.31 8.21 7.41
C THR A 121 -4.44 9.66 7.86
N ASP A 122 -3.36 10.43 7.76
CA ASP A 122 -3.47 11.89 7.82
C ASP A 122 -4.03 12.45 6.50
N LYS A 123 -4.51 13.70 6.53
CA LYS A 123 -5.04 14.42 5.38
C LYS A 123 -3.95 15.19 4.64
N THR A 124 -3.21 16.04 5.33
CA THR A 124 -2.29 17.01 4.72
C THR A 124 -1.00 16.29 4.35
N GLY A 125 -0.50 16.49 3.13
CA GLY A 125 0.75 15.87 2.67
C GLY A 125 0.70 14.35 2.46
N THR A 126 -0.34 13.67 2.96
CA THR A 126 -0.62 12.24 2.73
C THR A 126 -1.72 12.04 1.67
N LEU A 127 -2.93 12.55 1.89
CA LEU A 127 -4.01 12.48 0.90
C LEU A 127 -3.94 13.65 -0.09
N THR A 128 -3.51 14.82 0.37
CA THR A 128 -3.31 16.00 -0.46
C THR A 128 -1.84 16.23 -0.77
N GLU A 129 -1.55 16.94 -1.85
CA GLU A 129 -0.19 17.34 -2.24
C GLU A 129 0.30 18.58 -1.49
N ASN A 130 -0.56 19.18 -0.64
CA ASN A 130 -0.36 20.51 -0.06
C ASN A 130 -0.11 21.59 -1.12
N GLU A 131 -0.59 21.35 -2.35
CA GLU A 131 -0.52 22.28 -3.47
C GLU A 131 -1.91 22.88 -3.70
N MET A 132 -2.03 24.18 -3.40
CA MET A 132 -3.28 24.92 -3.56
C MET A 132 -3.41 25.41 -5.00
N GLN A 133 -4.54 25.12 -5.64
CA GLN A 133 -4.81 25.53 -7.02
C GLN A 133 -6.10 26.34 -7.09
N PHE A 134 -6.06 27.49 -7.75
CA PHE A 134 -7.27 28.23 -8.07
C PHE A 134 -8.11 27.43 -9.08
N ARG A 135 -9.42 27.35 -8.86
CA ARG A 135 -10.32 26.55 -9.72
C ARG A 135 -11.51 27.33 -10.22
N GLU A 136 -12.20 28.02 -9.32
CA GLU A 136 -13.44 28.72 -9.66
C GLU A 136 -13.45 30.09 -9.00
N CYS A 137 -14.23 31.02 -9.55
CA CYS A 137 -14.56 32.26 -8.89
C CYS A 137 -15.95 32.74 -9.27
N SER A 138 -16.53 33.57 -8.42
CA SER A 138 -17.74 34.34 -8.70
C SER A 138 -17.35 35.81 -8.76
N ILE A 139 -17.55 36.48 -9.90
CA ILE A 139 -17.26 37.91 -10.07
C ILE A 139 -18.56 38.60 -10.47
N ASN A 140 -18.97 39.61 -9.68
CA ASN A 140 -20.24 40.32 -9.84
C ASN A 140 -21.46 39.40 -10.08
N GLY A 141 -21.56 38.30 -9.31
CA GLY A 141 -22.66 37.35 -9.43
C GLY A 141 -22.63 36.43 -10.66
N MET A 142 -21.54 36.42 -11.44
CA MET A 142 -21.28 35.48 -12.54
C MET A 142 -20.20 34.47 -12.14
N LYS A 143 -20.41 33.19 -12.43
CA LYS A 143 -19.48 32.11 -12.08
C LYS A 143 -18.50 31.82 -13.23
N TYR A 144 -17.25 31.62 -12.89
CA TYR A 144 -16.17 31.28 -13.81
C TYR A 144 -15.37 30.08 -13.31
N GLN A 145 -14.86 29.30 -14.26
CA GLN A 145 -13.93 28.20 -14.02
C GLN A 145 -12.60 28.47 -14.71
N GLU A 146 -11.49 28.16 -14.04
CA GLU A 146 -10.16 28.20 -14.65
C GLU A 146 -9.90 26.92 -15.45
N ILE A 147 -9.70 27.05 -16.76
CA ILE A 147 -9.32 25.97 -17.66
C ILE A 147 -8.09 26.42 -18.45
N ASN A 148 -6.97 25.73 -18.28
CA ASN A 148 -5.69 26.00 -18.98
C ASN A 148 -5.24 27.47 -18.88
N GLY A 149 -5.33 28.08 -17.69
CA GLY A 149 -4.93 29.47 -17.45
C GLY A 149 -5.92 30.51 -17.99
N ARG A 150 -7.14 30.11 -18.38
CA ARG A 150 -8.20 31.00 -18.86
C ARG A 150 -9.45 30.86 -18.00
N LEU A 151 -10.14 31.97 -17.76
CA LEU A 151 -11.46 31.96 -17.11
C LEU A 151 -12.55 31.74 -18.15
N VAL A 152 -13.40 30.75 -17.91
CA VAL A 152 -14.55 30.42 -18.75
C VAL A 152 -15.82 30.58 -17.91
N PRO A 153 -16.83 31.35 -18.34
CA PRO A 153 -18.09 31.47 -17.61
C PRO A 153 -18.90 30.17 -17.66
N GLU A 154 -19.50 29.78 -16.53
CA GLU A 154 -20.32 28.56 -16.43
C GLU A 154 -21.79 28.90 -16.78
N GLY A 155 -22.27 28.49 -17.97
CA GLY A 155 -23.61 28.75 -18.50
C GLY A 155 -24.07 27.67 -19.53
N PRO A 156 -25.37 27.60 -19.90
CA PRO A 156 -25.94 26.43 -20.58
C PRO A 156 -25.41 26.27 -22.01
N THR A 157 -24.99 25.06 -22.35
CA THR A 157 -24.72 24.64 -23.74
C THR A 157 -25.94 24.92 -24.64
N PRO A 158 -25.80 25.62 -25.76
CA PRO A 158 -26.58 25.32 -26.94
C PRO A 158 -25.86 24.22 -27.72
N ASP A 159 -26.60 23.21 -28.15
CA ASP A 159 -26.19 22.31 -29.21
C ASP A 159 -25.76 23.14 -30.45
N SER A 160 -24.46 23.35 -30.62
CA SER A 160 -23.86 23.68 -31.90
C SER A 160 -22.39 23.26 -31.91
N SER A 161 -22.10 22.31 -32.79
CA SER A 161 -20.77 22.04 -33.30
C SER A 161 -20.10 23.34 -33.77
N GLU A 162 -18.87 23.58 -33.29
CA GLU A 162 -17.95 24.63 -33.74
C GLU A 162 -18.47 26.07 -33.66
N GLY A 163 -18.31 26.70 -32.50
CA GLY A 163 -18.47 28.14 -32.33
C GLY A 163 -17.51 28.67 -31.27
N ASN A 164 -16.39 29.26 -31.71
CA ASN A 164 -15.43 29.99 -30.87
C ASN A 164 -16.12 31.13 -30.10
N LEU A 165 -16.38 30.95 -28.80
CA LEU A 165 -16.72 32.05 -27.89
C LEU A 165 -15.45 32.52 -27.16
N THR A 166 -14.65 33.32 -27.86
CA THR A 166 -13.45 34.00 -27.38
C THR A 166 -13.80 35.22 -26.52
N TYR A 167 -13.98 35.06 -25.22
CA TYR A 167 -14.21 36.20 -24.32
C TYR A 167 -12.96 36.77 -23.63
N LEU A 168 -11.77 36.14 -23.78
CA LEU A 168 -10.51 36.67 -23.23
C LEU A 168 -9.28 36.61 -24.17
N ASN A 169 -9.44 36.23 -25.45
CA ASN A 169 -8.32 36.31 -26.43
C ASN A 169 -8.12 37.71 -27.03
N SER A 170 -9.07 38.63 -26.87
CA SER A 170 -8.96 39.97 -27.50
C SER A 170 -7.98 40.91 -26.81
N LEU A 171 -7.43 40.56 -25.63
CA LEU A 171 -6.55 41.47 -24.88
C LEU A 171 -5.05 41.23 -25.14
N SER A 172 -4.64 40.05 -25.61
CA SER A 172 -3.23 39.78 -25.97
C SER A 172 -2.86 40.25 -27.39
N HIS A 173 -3.85 40.47 -28.27
CA HIS A 173 -3.63 40.89 -29.66
C HIS A 173 -3.80 42.40 -29.92
N LEU A 174 -4.19 43.21 -28.93
CA LEU A 174 -4.39 44.66 -29.09
C LEU A 174 -3.10 45.49 -29.20
N ASN A 175 -1.91 44.88 -29.09
CA ASN A 175 -0.64 45.59 -29.21
C ASN A 175 -0.25 45.95 -30.66
N ASN A 176 -0.97 45.50 -31.68
CA ASN A 176 -0.66 45.82 -33.08
C ASN A 176 -1.93 45.92 -33.93
N LEU A 177 -2.57 47.10 -34.05
CA LEU A 177 -3.42 47.42 -35.21
C LEU A 177 -3.84 48.91 -35.24
N SER A 178 -3.11 49.70 -36.02
CA SER A 178 -3.45 51.08 -36.40
C SER A 178 -4.23 51.18 -37.72
N HIS A 179 -4.80 50.09 -38.24
CA HIS A 179 -5.58 50.13 -39.47
C HIS A 179 -6.55 48.94 -39.53
N LEU A 180 -7.85 49.18 -39.36
CA LEU A 180 -8.93 48.56 -40.16
C LEU A 180 -10.30 48.98 -39.62
N THR A 181 -10.93 49.85 -40.40
CA THR A 181 -12.36 50.12 -40.39
C THR A 181 -13.15 48.91 -40.94
N THR A 182 -14.44 48.86 -40.57
CA THR A 182 -15.55 48.10 -41.19
C THR A 182 -15.58 46.56 -41.07
N SER A 183 -16.42 46.04 -40.17
CA SER A 183 -17.68 45.36 -40.54
C SER A 183 -18.39 44.76 -39.30
N SER A 184 -19.72 44.73 -39.41
CA SER A 184 -20.75 44.53 -38.39
C SER A 184 -21.09 43.06 -38.11
N SER A 185 -21.48 42.73 -36.86
CA SER A 185 -22.86 42.37 -36.44
C SER A 185 -22.96 41.31 -35.33
N PHE A 186 -23.00 41.74 -34.06
CA PHE A 186 -23.84 41.16 -33.00
C PHE A 186 -24.05 42.26 -31.95
N ARG A 187 -25.30 42.64 -31.68
CA ARG A 187 -25.63 43.78 -30.79
C ARG A 187 -25.75 43.28 -29.33
N THR A 188 -24.62 43.19 -28.63
CA THR A 188 -24.53 43.56 -27.21
C THR A 188 -24.17 45.05 -27.16
N SER A 189 -24.79 45.83 -26.27
CA SER A 189 -24.47 47.25 -26.14
C SER A 189 -22.98 47.41 -25.75
N PRO A 190 -22.21 48.30 -26.40
CA PRO A 190 -20.78 48.48 -26.11
C PRO A 190 -20.49 48.96 -24.67
N GLU A 191 -21.50 49.48 -23.97
CA GLU A 191 -21.43 49.92 -22.59
C GLU A 191 -21.31 48.75 -21.59
N ASN A 192 -22.02 47.64 -21.81
CA ASN A 192 -22.00 46.48 -20.90
C ASN A 192 -20.68 45.70 -20.98
N GLU A 193 -20.05 45.62 -22.17
CA GLU A 193 -18.76 44.94 -22.33
C GLU A 193 -17.62 45.71 -21.65
N THR A 194 -17.65 47.04 -21.71
CA THR A 194 -16.63 47.86 -21.03
C THR A 194 -16.79 47.85 -19.51
N GLU A 195 -18.01 47.70 -18.99
CA GLU A 195 -18.28 47.58 -17.56
C GLU A 195 -17.81 46.22 -17.01
N LEU A 196 -18.12 45.11 -17.69
CA LEU A 196 -17.69 43.77 -17.29
C LEU A 196 -16.16 43.63 -17.25
N ILE A 197 -15.46 44.17 -18.24
CA ILE A 197 -13.99 44.18 -18.30
C ILE A 197 -13.40 44.99 -17.12
N LYS A 198 -14.05 46.09 -16.72
CA LYS A 198 -13.61 46.89 -15.57
C LYS A 198 -13.76 46.12 -14.26
N GLU A 199 -14.86 45.40 -14.08
CA GLU A 199 -15.13 44.60 -12.88
C GLU A 199 -14.16 43.42 -12.73
N HIS A 200 -13.88 42.69 -13.81
CA HIS A 200 -12.88 41.61 -13.81
C HIS A 200 -11.49 42.12 -13.47
N ASN A 201 -11.09 43.23 -14.08
CA ASN A 201 -9.80 43.85 -13.79
C ASN A 201 -9.72 44.31 -12.33
N LEU A 202 -10.79 44.90 -11.78
CA LEU A 202 -10.81 45.34 -10.38
C LEU A 202 -10.73 44.17 -9.41
N PHE A 203 -11.42 43.06 -9.69
CA PHE A 203 -11.37 41.84 -8.89
C PHE A 203 -9.95 41.26 -8.82
N PHE A 204 -9.30 41.04 -9.97
CA PHE A 204 -7.94 40.48 -9.98
C PHE A 204 -6.88 41.48 -9.52
N LYS A 205 -7.08 42.79 -9.69
CA LYS A 205 -6.26 43.81 -9.02
C LYS A 205 -6.34 43.67 -7.50
N ALA A 206 -7.54 43.47 -6.95
CA ALA A 206 -7.70 43.23 -5.51
C ALA A 206 -6.98 41.94 -5.06
N VAL A 207 -7.05 40.87 -5.85
CA VAL A 207 -6.31 39.62 -5.60
C VAL A 207 -4.79 39.85 -5.61
N SER A 208 -4.26 40.56 -6.60
CA SER A 208 -2.83 40.84 -6.79
C SER A 208 -2.26 41.93 -5.89
N LEU A 209 -3.09 42.66 -5.13
CA LEU A 209 -2.64 43.72 -4.22
C LEU A 209 -2.89 43.37 -2.75
N CYS A 210 -3.91 42.57 -2.44
CA CYS A 210 -4.26 42.19 -1.08
C CYS A 210 -3.62 40.86 -0.67
N HIS A 211 -2.30 40.86 -0.49
CA HIS A 211 -1.53 39.68 -0.07
C HIS A 211 -0.20 40.06 0.60
N THR A 212 0.49 39.08 1.21
CA THR A 212 1.87 39.24 1.70
C THR A 212 2.92 38.45 0.89
N VAL A 213 2.55 37.97 -0.30
CA VAL A 213 3.46 37.27 -1.23
C VAL A 213 4.70 38.11 -1.56
N GLN A 214 5.85 37.46 -1.50
CA GLN A 214 7.16 37.95 -1.92
C GLN A 214 7.62 37.24 -3.20
N ILE A 215 8.54 37.85 -3.93
CA ILE A 215 9.08 37.31 -5.18
C ILE A 215 10.57 37.10 -4.99
N SER A 216 11.08 35.94 -5.43
CA SER A 216 12.51 35.78 -5.69
C SER A 216 12.77 36.08 -7.17
N ASN A 217 13.70 36.99 -7.44
CA ASN A 217 14.21 37.13 -8.80
C ASN A 217 15.30 36.08 -8.97
N VAL A 218 14.99 34.97 -9.63
CA VAL A 218 16.01 34.05 -10.09
C VAL A 218 16.71 34.70 -11.28
N HIS A 219 17.83 35.38 -11.02
CA HIS A 219 18.82 35.58 -12.06
C HIS A 219 19.35 34.19 -12.43
N THR A 220 19.07 33.73 -13.64
CA THR A 220 19.83 32.64 -14.23
C THR A 220 21.26 33.14 -14.48
N ASP A 221 22.09 33.13 -13.45
CA ASP A 221 23.54 33.24 -13.59
C ASP A 221 24.04 31.93 -14.21
N GLY A 222 23.93 31.86 -15.53
CA GLY A 222 24.48 30.77 -16.31
C GLY A 222 26.00 30.84 -16.32
N ILE A 223 26.64 29.94 -15.57
CA ILE A 223 27.96 29.42 -15.94
C ILE A 223 27.70 28.28 -16.94
N GLY A 224 28.00 28.50 -18.21
CA GLY A 224 27.99 27.46 -19.25
C GLY A 224 27.67 27.98 -20.64
N ASP A 225 28.71 28.42 -21.36
CA ASP A 225 28.66 28.76 -22.79
C ASP A 225 28.14 27.60 -23.65
N GLY A 226 27.15 27.88 -24.50
CA GLY A 226 26.68 27.00 -25.58
C GLY A 226 25.91 27.83 -26.64
N PRO A 227 26.28 27.83 -27.94
CA PRO A 227 25.79 28.85 -28.90
C PRO A 227 24.37 28.66 -29.45
N TRP A 228 23.52 27.84 -28.83
CA TRP A 228 22.21 27.48 -29.40
C TRP A 228 21.10 27.45 -28.35
N GLN A 229 20.76 28.62 -27.79
CA GLN A 229 19.47 28.82 -27.14
C GLN A 229 18.96 30.23 -27.42
N SER A 230 18.18 30.32 -28.50
CA SER A 230 17.42 31.50 -28.87
C SER A 230 16.28 31.74 -27.87
N ASN A 231 16.32 32.90 -27.21
CA ASN A 231 15.19 33.70 -26.72
C ASN A 231 13.80 33.10 -26.95
N LEU A 232 13.08 32.62 -25.90
CA LEU A 232 11.61 32.73 -25.81
C LEU A 232 10.93 32.27 -24.50
N ALA A 233 11.63 32.12 -23.36
CA ALA A 233 10.95 31.92 -22.07
C ALA A 233 10.91 33.26 -21.29
N PRO A 234 9.74 33.86 -20.98
CA PRO A 234 9.68 34.96 -20.04
C PRO A 234 10.25 34.48 -18.69
N SER A 235 11.07 35.31 -18.04
CA SER A 235 11.60 35.07 -16.71
C SER A 235 10.48 34.56 -15.79
N GLN A 236 10.55 33.29 -15.39
CA GLN A 236 9.53 32.67 -14.56
C GLN A 236 9.66 33.26 -13.15
N LEU A 237 8.75 34.16 -12.79
CA LEU A 237 8.71 34.77 -11.45
C LEU A 237 8.25 33.69 -10.46
N GLU A 238 9.03 33.46 -9.40
CA GLU A 238 8.69 32.50 -8.38
C GLU A 238 8.10 33.22 -7.15
N TYR A 239 6.86 32.88 -6.82
CA TYR A 239 6.11 33.48 -5.72
C TYR A 239 6.28 32.67 -4.42
N TYR A 240 6.61 33.38 -3.34
CA TYR A 240 6.76 32.85 -1.98
C TYR A 240 5.75 33.50 -1.06
N ALA A 241 4.99 32.71 -0.32
CA ALA A 241 4.00 33.21 0.62
C ALA A 241 3.95 32.33 1.87
N SER A 242 3.62 32.92 3.02
CA SER A 242 3.39 32.16 4.25
C SER A 242 2.11 31.33 4.18
N SER A 243 1.16 31.71 3.33
CA SER A 243 -0.08 30.98 3.07
C SER A 243 -0.11 30.46 1.63
N PRO A 244 -0.26 29.14 1.42
CA PRO A 244 -0.33 28.57 0.07
C PRO A 244 -1.58 29.03 -0.69
N ASP A 245 -2.67 29.34 0.01
CA ASP A 245 -3.90 29.89 -0.56
C ASP A 245 -3.60 31.25 -1.24
N GLU A 246 -2.76 32.09 -0.63
CA GLU A 246 -2.38 33.39 -1.23
C GLU A 246 -1.47 33.24 -2.43
N LYS A 247 -0.51 32.32 -2.35
CA LYS A 247 0.37 31.98 -3.49
C LYS A 247 -0.46 31.56 -4.69
N ALA A 248 -1.40 30.63 -4.50
CA ALA A 248 -2.27 30.11 -5.55
C ALA A 248 -3.10 31.22 -6.22
N LEU A 249 -3.59 32.18 -5.43
CA LEU A 249 -4.36 33.31 -5.92
C LEU A 249 -3.53 34.29 -6.76
N VAL A 250 -2.31 34.63 -6.30
CA VAL A 250 -1.42 35.54 -7.04
C VAL A 250 -0.92 34.88 -8.33
N GLU A 251 -0.60 33.59 -8.29
CA GLU A 251 -0.25 32.81 -9.48
C GLU A 251 -1.41 32.75 -10.47
N ALA A 252 -2.65 32.57 -10.01
CA ALA A 252 -3.83 32.61 -10.86
C ALA A 252 -4.01 33.98 -11.52
N ALA A 253 -3.88 35.06 -10.76
CA ALA A 253 -3.94 36.41 -11.32
C ALA A 253 -2.85 36.64 -12.38
N ALA A 254 -1.63 36.14 -12.14
CA ALA A 254 -0.53 36.20 -13.09
C ALA A 254 -0.85 35.43 -14.39
N ARG A 255 -1.43 34.22 -14.30
CA ARG A 255 -1.88 33.44 -15.48
C ARG A 255 -2.95 34.17 -16.31
N ILE A 256 -3.82 34.94 -15.64
CA ILE A 256 -4.90 35.70 -16.27
C ILE A 256 -4.39 37.04 -16.88
N GLY A 257 -3.13 37.41 -16.65
CA GLY A 257 -2.48 38.58 -17.25
C GLY A 257 -2.35 39.80 -16.34
N ILE A 258 -2.59 39.63 -15.02
CA ILE A 258 -2.35 40.62 -13.97
C ILE A 258 -1.22 40.11 -13.09
N VAL A 259 0.01 40.47 -13.48
CA VAL A 259 1.23 39.91 -12.89
C VAL A 259 1.74 40.85 -11.81
N PHE A 260 1.82 40.38 -10.57
CA PHE A 260 2.52 41.08 -9.50
C PHE A 260 4.03 40.94 -9.73
N ILE A 261 4.74 42.08 -9.84
CA ILE A 261 6.17 42.16 -10.20
C ILE A 261 7.06 42.31 -8.95
N GLY A 262 6.52 42.89 -7.87
CA GLY A 262 7.20 43.00 -6.59
C GLY A 262 6.91 44.30 -5.86
N ASN A 263 7.58 44.46 -4.73
CA ASN A 263 7.52 45.67 -3.91
C ASN A 263 8.87 46.41 -3.99
N SER A 264 8.84 47.68 -4.40
CA SER A 264 9.97 48.60 -4.33
C SER A 264 9.68 49.62 -3.24
N GLU A 265 10.38 49.50 -2.10
CA GLU A 265 10.15 50.30 -0.89
C GLU A 265 8.70 50.22 -0.39
N GLU A 266 7.89 51.25 -0.65
CA GLU A 266 6.46 51.36 -0.31
C GLU A 266 5.57 51.32 -1.56
N THR A 267 6.08 50.88 -2.71
CA THR A 267 5.33 50.84 -3.98
C THR A 267 5.19 49.40 -4.46
N MET A 268 3.95 48.94 -4.62
CA MET A 268 3.60 47.66 -5.25
C MET A 268 3.51 47.86 -6.76
N GLU A 269 4.25 47.05 -7.52
CA GLU A 269 4.24 47.09 -8.97
C GLU A 269 3.41 45.92 -9.54
N VAL A 270 2.37 46.25 -10.31
CA VAL A 270 1.51 45.27 -10.97
C VAL A 270 1.49 45.55 -12.47
N LYS A 271 1.75 44.52 -13.27
CA LYS A 271 1.70 44.57 -14.72
C LYS A 271 0.35 44.02 -15.20
N ILE A 272 -0.51 44.91 -15.67
CA ILE A 272 -1.84 44.58 -16.19
C ILE A 272 -1.77 44.62 -17.71
N LEU A 273 -1.96 43.47 -18.37
CA LEU A 273 -2.01 43.38 -19.84
C LEU A 273 -0.81 44.04 -20.54
N GLY A 274 0.38 43.94 -19.94
CA GLY A 274 1.61 44.55 -20.47
C GLY A 274 1.94 45.95 -19.94
N LYS A 275 0.97 46.68 -19.38
CA LYS A 275 1.17 48.02 -18.80
C LYS A 275 1.52 47.93 -17.32
N LEU A 276 2.60 48.60 -16.93
CA LEU A 276 3.03 48.68 -15.54
C LEU A 276 2.21 49.75 -14.80
N GLU A 277 1.54 49.35 -13.72
CA GLU A 277 0.87 50.25 -12.77
C GLU A 277 1.57 50.18 -11.41
N ARG A 278 1.74 51.34 -10.78
CA ARG A 278 2.43 51.51 -9.50
C ARG A 278 1.45 51.97 -8.43
N TYR A 279 1.26 51.15 -7.42
CA TYR A 279 0.38 51.43 -6.30
C TYR A 279 1.21 51.75 -5.06
N LYS A 280 0.99 52.91 -4.44
CA LYS A 280 1.67 53.22 -3.18
C LYS A 280 0.96 52.49 -2.05
N LEU A 281 1.66 51.58 -1.37
CA LEU A 281 1.18 50.86 -0.20
C LEU A 281 1.14 51.82 1.01
N LEU A 282 -0.06 52.08 1.51
CA LEU A 282 -0.25 52.98 2.66
C LEU A 282 -0.24 52.18 3.97
N HIS A 283 -1.10 51.17 4.06
CA HIS A 283 -1.17 50.31 5.25
C HIS A 283 -1.53 48.87 4.90
N ILE A 284 -0.93 47.92 5.61
CA ILE A 284 -1.37 46.52 5.68
C ILE A 284 -2.08 46.32 7.03
N LEU A 285 -3.29 45.75 6.97
CA LEU A 285 -4.02 45.23 8.12
C LEU A 285 -3.90 43.71 8.06
N GLU A 286 -2.90 43.18 8.75
CA GLU A 286 -2.51 41.76 8.72
C GLU A 286 -3.64 40.80 9.03
N PHE A 287 -3.55 39.58 8.51
CA PHE A 287 -4.53 38.55 8.83
C PHE A 287 -4.56 38.28 10.33
N ASP A 288 -5.76 38.22 10.88
CA ASP A 288 -6.02 37.91 12.28
C ASP A 288 -7.02 36.74 12.35
N SER A 289 -6.76 35.77 13.23
CA SER A 289 -7.55 34.52 13.31
C SER A 289 -8.95 34.71 13.88
N ASP A 290 -9.13 35.68 14.77
CA ASP A 290 -10.44 36.05 15.31
C ASP A 290 -11.23 36.82 14.25
N ARG A 291 -10.53 37.69 13.52
CA ARG A 291 -11.09 38.53 12.47
C ARG A 291 -11.39 37.78 11.16
N ARG A 292 -10.61 36.75 10.84
CA ARG A 292 -10.69 35.89 9.62
C ARG A 292 -10.64 36.65 8.29
N ARG A 293 -9.91 37.77 8.23
CA ARG A 293 -9.70 38.57 7.02
C ARG A 293 -8.40 39.37 7.10
N MET A 294 -7.86 39.71 5.93
CA MET A 294 -6.75 40.63 5.70
C MET A 294 -7.25 41.79 4.85
N SER A 295 -6.71 42.98 5.08
CA SER A 295 -6.98 44.13 4.22
C SER A 295 -5.72 44.93 3.92
N VAL A 296 -5.69 45.58 2.77
CA VAL A 296 -4.59 46.44 2.32
C VAL A 296 -5.16 47.77 1.85
N ILE A 297 -4.54 48.87 2.27
CA ILE A 297 -4.86 50.22 1.83
C ILE A 297 -3.77 50.70 0.87
N VAL A 298 -4.16 51.04 -0.35
CA VAL A 298 -3.26 51.51 -1.42
C VAL A 298 -3.73 52.83 -2.00
N GLN A 299 -2.78 53.61 -2.50
CA GLN A 299 -3.04 54.75 -3.37
C GLN A 299 -2.82 54.32 -4.83
N ALA A 300 -3.87 54.44 -5.63
CA ALA A 300 -3.83 54.18 -7.06
C ALA A 300 -3.02 55.26 -7.81
N PRO A 301 -2.53 54.96 -9.04
CA PRO A 301 -1.88 55.98 -9.89
C PRO A 301 -2.77 57.20 -10.18
N SER A 302 -4.10 57.05 -10.11
CA SER A 302 -5.09 58.12 -10.23
C SER A 302 -5.11 59.08 -9.02
N GLY A 303 -4.43 58.73 -7.93
CA GLY A 303 -4.44 59.45 -6.65
C GLY A 303 -5.52 58.98 -5.68
N GLU A 304 -6.42 58.10 -6.11
CA GLU A 304 -7.50 57.55 -5.28
C GLU A 304 -6.96 56.59 -4.21
N LYS A 305 -7.58 56.60 -3.02
CA LYS A 305 -7.21 55.70 -1.92
C LYS A 305 -8.23 54.57 -1.83
N LEU A 306 -7.76 53.35 -1.98
CA LEU A 306 -8.57 52.14 -2.04
C LEU A 306 -8.20 51.19 -0.90
N LEU A 307 -9.21 50.62 -0.25
CA LEU A 307 -9.10 49.47 0.64
C LEU A 307 -9.49 48.23 -0.16
N PHE A 308 -8.62 47.22 -0.20
CA PHE A 308 -8.98 45.86 -0.61
C PHE A 308 -9.03 44.98 0.62
N ALA A 309 -10.08 44.16 0.73
CA ALA A 309 -10.29 43.23 1.82
C ALA A 309 -10.55 41.83 1.28
N LYS A 310 -9.87 40.83 1.83
CA LYS A 310 -9.99 39.42 1.49
C LYS A 310 -10.15 38.60 2.76
N GLY A 311 -11.14 37.72 2.80
CA GLY A 311 -11.37 36.88 3.98
C GLY A 311 -12.50 35.88 3.85
N ALA A 312 -12.83 35.23 4.96
CA ALA A 312 -13.96 34.29 5.01
C ALA A 312 -15.29 34.98 4.70
N GLU A 313 -16.21 34.26 4.07
CA GLU A 313 -17.56 34.71 3.73
C GLU A 313 -18.32 35.24 4.95
N SER A 314 -18.25 34.53 6.08
CA SER A 314 -18.83 34.94 7.35
C SER A 314 -18.25 36.22 7.94
N SER A 315 -17.05 36.64 7.49
CA SER A 315 -16.38 37.86 7.96
C SER A 315 -16.60 39.06 7.03
N ILE A 316 -16.62 38.82 5.71
CA ILE A 316 -16.71 39.88 4.70
C ILE A 316 -18.17 40.21 4.36
N LEU A 317 -19.02 39.21 4.10
CA LEU A 317 -20.40 39.44 3.62
C LEU A 317 -21.23 40.33 4.56
N PRO A 318 -21.18 40.20 5.91
CA PRO A 318 -21.95 41.08 6.80
C PRO A 318 -21.53 42.55 6.77
N LYS A 319 -20.36 42.86 6.20
CA LYS A 319 -19.78 44.21 6.12
C LYS A 319 -20.00 44.85 4.76
N CYS A 320 -20.57 44.13 3.81
CA CYS A 320 -20.84 44.62 2.47
C CYS A 320 -22.17 45.38 2.41
N ILE A 321 -22.17 46.57 1.84
CA ILE A 321 -23.37 47.41 1.61
C ILE A 321 -23.79 47.46 0.14
N GLY A 322 -22.95 46.94 -0.76
CA GLY A 322 -23.18 46.94 -2.21
C GLY A 322 -22.46 45.79 -2.92
N GLY A 323 -22.78 45.61 -4.21
CA GLY A 323 -22.38 44.45 -5.02
C GLY A 323 -23.41 43.32 -4.99
N GLU A 324 -23.21 42.29 -5.82
CA GLU A 324 -24.10 41.13 -5.93
C GLU A 324 -23.88 40.11 -4.78
N ILE A 325 -24.36 40.47 -3.59
CA ILE A 325 -24.16 39.68 -2.35
C ILE A 325 -24.89 38.33 -2.41
N GLU A 326 -26.17 38.32 -2.76
CA GLU A 326 -27.01 37.12 -2.65
C GLU A 326 -26.59 36.03 -3.65
N LYS A 327 -26.32 36.39 -4.91
CA LYS A 327 -25.81 35.44 -5.92
C LYS A 327 -24.44 34.89 -5.53
N THR A 328 -23.54 35.76 -5.07
CA THR A 328 -22.20 35.34 -4.64
C THR A 328 -22.27 34.41 -3.43
N ARG A 329 -23.21 34.63 -2.50
CA ARG A 329 -23.46 33.73 -1.36
C ARG A 329 -23.85 32.32 -1.83
N ILE A 330 -24.78 32.22 -2.79
CA ILE A 330 -25.18 30.94 -3.38
C ILE A 330 -23.98 30.24 -4.05
N HIS A 331 -23.15 30.98 -4.79
CA HIS A 331 -21.96 30.41 -5.42
C HIS A 331 -20.91 29.94 -4.39
N VAL A 332 -20.71 30.69 -3.31
CA VAL A 332 -19.81 30.29 -2.21
C VAL A 332 -20.29 29.00 -1.57
N ASP A 333 -21.59 28.87 -1.30
CA ASP A 333 -22.17 27.65 -0.76
C ASP A 333 -21.94 26.45 -1.72
N GLU A 334 -22.08 26.67 -3.03
CA GLU A 334 -21.81 25.64 -4.04
C GLU A 334 -20.32 25.26 -4.14
N PHE A 335 -19.42 26.24 -4.10
CA PHE A 335 -17.97 25.99 -4.08
C PHE A 335 -17.57 25.19 -2.83
N ALA A 336 -18.15 25.52 -1.68
CA ALA A 336 -17.95 24.78 -0.44
C ALA A 336 -18.47 23.33 -0.55
N LEU A 337 -19.61 23.11 -1.21
CA LEU A 337 -20.13 21.76 -1.50
C LEU A 337 -19.23 20.94 -2.45
N LYS A 338 -18.53 21.62 -3.38
CA LYS A 338 -17.48 21.01 -4.22
C LYS A 338 -16.17 20.78 -3.44
N GLY A 339 -16.09 21.26 -2.21
CA GLY A 339 -14.95 21.10 -1.35
C GLY A 339 -13.85 22.14 -1.51
N LEU A 340 -14.12 23.21 -2.26
CA LEU A 340 -13.18 24.30 -2.51
C LEU A 340 -13.14 25.25 -1.30
N ARG A 341 -11.95 25.76 -0.99
CA ARG A 341 -11.77 26.82 0.01
C ARG A 341 -12.19 28.14 -0.60
N THR A 342 -13.17 28.80 0.00
CA THR A 342 -13.73 30.05 -0.51
C THR A 342 -13.18 31.26 0.21
N LEU A 343 -12.84 32.32 -0.53
CA LEU A 343 -12.52 33.63 0.04
C LEU A 343 -13.33 34.71 -0.67
N CYS A 344 -14.03 35.54 0.10
CA CYS A 344 -14.72 36.72 -0.42
C CYS A 344 -13.74 37.88 -0.56
N ILE A 345 -13.90 38.62 -1.66
CA ILE A 345 -13.09 39.79 -1.99
C ILE A 345 -14.01 40.99 -2.10
N ALA A 346 -13.67 42.03 -1.36
CA ALA A 346 -14.41 43.28 -1.34
C ALA A 346 -13.45 44.47 -1.38
N PHE A 347 -13.97 45.63 -1.76
CA PHE A 347 -13.20 46.86 -1.77
C PHE A 347 -14.00 48.03 -1.22
N ARG A 348 -13.32 49.12 -0.87
CA ARG A 348 -13.92 50.41 -0.51
C ARG A 348 -13.02 51.54 -0.97
N GLN A 349 -13.62 52.60 -1.51
CA GLN A 349 -12.90 53.84 -1.82
C GLN A 349 -13.04 54.82 -0.66
N PHE A 350 -11.95 55.47 -0.27
CA PHE A 350 -11.95 56.49 0.77
C PHE A 350 -11.89 57.90 0.17
N THR A 351 -12.61 58.82 0.79
CA THR A 351 -12.37 60.24 0.59
C THR A 351 -11.07 60.66 1.30
N SER A 352 -10.43 61.75 0.86
CA SER A 352 -9.19 62.22 1.49
C SER A 352 -9.36 62.50 2.99
N LYS A 353 -10.51 63.04 3.41
CA LYS A 353 -10.83 63.32 4.82
C LYS A 353 -11.01 62.05 5.65
N GLU A 354 -11.69 61.04 5.11
CA GLU A 354 -11.84 59.75 5.80
C GLU A 354 -10.48 59.08 5.99
N TYR A 355 -9.61 59.12 4.98
CA TYR A 355 -8.29 58.54 5.09
C TYR A 355 -7.42 59.23 6.14
N GLU A 356 -7.43 60.57 6.22
CA GLU A 356 -6.68 61.31 7.26
C GLU A 356 -7.11 60.92 8.68
N GLU A 357 -8.43 60.71 8.90
CA GLU A 357 -8.94 60.21 10.17
C GLU A 357 -8.48 58.77 10.44
N ILE A 358 -8.49 57.91 9.42
CA ILE A 358 -8.03 56.53 9.50
C ILE A 358 -6.55 56.48 9.86
N ASP A 359 -5.69 57.21 9.14
CA ASP A 359 -4.24 57.25 9.34
C ASP A 359 -3.90 57.75 10.75
N ARG A 360 -4.58 58.81 11.23
CA ARG A 360 -4.43 59.30 12.61
C ARG A 360 -4.77 58.23 13.64
N ARG A 361 -5.95 57.59 13.52
CA ARG A 361 -6.37 56.54 14.47
C ARG A 361 -5.45 55.32 14.44
N LEU A 362 -4.98 54.94 13.25
CA LEU A 362 -4.08 53.81 13.09
C LEU A 362 -2.72 54.10 13.71
N PHE A 363 -2.20 55.32 13.53
CA PHE A 363 -0.97 55.78 14.15
C PHE A 363 -1.08 55.81 15.68
N GLU A 364 -2.17 56.36 16.22
CA GLU A 364 -2.46 56.36 17.66
C GLU A 364 -2.55 54.93 18.24
N ALA A 365 -3.21 54.00 17.53
CA ALA A 365 -3.30 52.62 17.95
C ALA A 365 -1.96 51.88 17.88
N ARG A 366 -1.15 52.11 16.84
CA ARG A 366 0.17 51.47 16.67
C ARG A 366 1.22 51.99 17.67
N THR A 367 1.13 53.26 18.07
CA THR A 367 2.04 53.90 19.02
C THR A 367 1.61 53.74 20.49
N ALA A 368 0.42 53.19 20.74
CA ALA A 368 -0.07 52.93 22.09
C ALA A 368 0.82 51.91 22.84
N LEU A 369 1.27 52.29 24.04
CA LEU A 369 2.08 51.43 24.92
C LEU A 369 1.26 50.38 25.68
N GLN A 370 -0.04 50.64 25.90
CA GLN A 370 -0.96 49.76 26.63
C GLN A 370 -2.15 49.39 25.76
N GLN A 371 -2.59 48.12 25.86
CA GLN A 371 -3.73 47.55 25.14
C GLN A 371 -3.66 47.77 23.62
N ARG A 372 -2.45 47.66 23.05
CA ARG A 372 -2.20 47.90 21.63
C ARG A 372 -3.05 47.00 20.72
N GLU A 373 -3.12 45.71 21.04
CA GLU A 373 -3.87 44.72 20.25
C GLU A 373 -5.37 45.04 20.21
N GLU A 374 -5.98 45.32 21.36
CA GLU A 374 -7.40 45.67 21.47
C GLU A 374 -7.72 46.98 20.74
N LYS A 375 -6.86 48.00 20.86
CA LYS A 375 -7.00 49.26 20.13
C LYS A 375 -6.90 49.06 18.62
N LEU A 376 -5.94 48.25 18.16
CA LEU A 376 -5.80 47.92 16.74
C LEU A 376 -7.03 47.16 16.24
N ALA A 377 -7.53 46.17 16.97
CA ALA A 377 -8.74 45.44 16.61
C ALA A 377 -9.96 46.37 16.43
N ASN A 378 -10.15 47.32 17.36
CA ASN A 378 -11.21 48.32 17.28
C ASN A 378 -11.07 49.26 16.07
N VAL A 379 -9.85 49.72 15.78
CA VAL A 379 -9.58 50.57 14.61
C VAL A 379 -9.77 49.79 13.31
N PHE A 380 -9.32 48.55 13.26
CA PHE A 380 -9.53 47.66 12.11
C PHE A 380 -11.02 47.43 11.84
N GLN A 381 -11.81 47.19 12.88
CA GLN A 381 -13.27 47.08 12.77
C GLN A 381 -13.91 48.36 12.22
N PHE A 382 -13.41 49.53 12.63
CA PHE A 382 -13.89 50.83 12.16
C PHE A 382 -13.57 51.09 10.68
N ILE A 383 -12.41 50.62 10.18
CA ILE A 383 -11.97 50.78 8.79
C ILE A 383 -12.72 49.83 7.87
N GLU A 384 -12.87 48.57 8.29
CA GLU A 384 -13.43 47.48 7.52
C GLU A 384 -14.96 47.42 7.69
N LYS A 385 -15.64 48.46 7.27
CA LYS A 385 -17.11 48.54 7.19
C LYS A 385 -17.51 49.17 5.86
N ASP A 386 -18.78 49.08 5.50
CA ASP A 386 -19.33 49.68 4.28
C ASP A 386 -18.57 49.24 3.01
N LEU A 387 -18.24 47.95 2.92
CA LEU A 387 -17.49 47.38 1.81
C LEU A 387 -18.41 47.16 0.59
N ILE A 388 -17.84 47.14 -0.62
CA ILE A 388 -18.52 46.73 -1.84
C ILE A 388 -17.95 45.38 -2.25
N LEU A 389 -18.82 44.37 -2.37
CA LEU A 389 -18.41 43.02 -2.74
C LEU A 389 -18.02 42.99 -4.22
N LEU A 390 -16.81 42.50 -4.52
CA LEU A 390 -16.35 42.25 -5.89
C LEU A 390 -16.69 40.83 -6.32
N GLY A 391 -16.58 39.87 -5.40
CA GLY A 391 -16.80 38.47 -5.70
C GLY A 391 -16.25 37.52 -4.65
N ALA A 392 -16.07 36.26 -5.05
CA ALA A 392 -15.45 35.21 -4.26
C ALA A 392 -14.52 34.35 -5.11
N THR A 393 -13.43 33.87 -4.52
CA THR A 393 -12.51 32.89 -5.12
C THR A 393 -12.73 31.52 -4.51
N ALA A 394 -12.38 30.48 -5.24
CA ALA A 394 -12.46 29.09 -4.81
C ALA A 394 -11.14 28.37 -5.15
N VAL A 395 -10.46 27.89 -4.12
CA VAL A 395 -9.14 27.26 -4.20
C VAL A 395 -9.24 25.80 -3.76
N GLU A 396 -8.71 24.88 -4.56
CA GLU A 396 -8.68 23.46 -4.27
C GLU A 396 -7.35 23.07 -3.60
N ASP A 397 -7.43 22.28 -2.52
CA ASP A 397 -6.28 21.54 -1.97
C ASP A 397 -6.17 20.22 -2.75
N ARG A 398 -5.24 20.18 -3.72
CA ARG A 398 -5.19 19.09 -4.70
C ARG A 398 -4.89 17.75 -4.02
N LEU A 399 -5.70 16.73 -4.31
CA LEU A 399 -5.43 15.35 -3.92
C LEU A 399 -4.20 14.80 -4.65
N GLN A 400 -3.44 13.92 -4.01
CA GLN A 400 -2.42 13.14 -4.72
C GLN A 400 -3.08 12.27 -5.80
N ASP A 401 -2.27 11.91 -6.80
CA ASP A 401 -2.67 10.98 -7.85
C ASP A 401 -3.30 9.71 -7.28
N LYS A 402 -4.45 9.33 -7.84
CA LYS A 402 -5.15 8.06 -7.61
C LYS A 402 -5.54 7.78 -6.14
N VAL A 403 -5.63 8.81 -5.31
CA VAL A 403 -6.03 8.64 -3.89
C VAL A 403 -7.43 8.04 -3.78
N ARG A 404 -8.37 8.53 -4.59
CA ARG A 404 -9.75 8.05 -4.57
C ARG A 404 -9.85 6.57 -4.92
N GLU A 405 -9.22 6.17 -6.02
CA GLU A 405 -9.16 4.79 -6.49
C GLU A 405 -8.51 3.89 -5.44
N THR A 406 -7.48 4.38 -4.76
CA THR A 406 -6.80 3.65 -3.67
C THR A 406 -7.72 3.44 -2.48
N ILE A 407 -8.43 4.47 -2.00
CA ILE A 407 -9.38 4.36 -0.88
C ILE A 407 -10.54 3.43 -1.25
N GLU A 408 -11.07 3.55 -2.46
CA GLU A 408 -12.13 2.66 -2.96
C GLU A 408 -11.65 1.20 -3.01
N ALA A 409 -10.42 0.95 -3.45
CA ALA A 409 -9.82 -0.39 -3.47
C ALA A 409 -9.62 -0.96 -2.06
N LEU A 410 -9.13 -0.17 -1.10
CA LEU A 410 -9.02 -0.56 0.32
C LEU A 410 -10.39 -0.95 0.89
N ARG A 411 -11.42 -0.16 0.61
CA ARG A 411 -12.79 -0.45 1.07
C ARG A 411 -13.33 -1.74 0.44
N MET A 412 -13.09 -1.98 -0.86
CA MET A 412 -13.47 -3.23 -1.54
C MET A 412 -12.77 -4.46 -0.97
N ALA A 413 -11.51 -4.30 -0.54
CA ALA A 413 -10.75 -5.31 0.19
C ALA A 413 -11.28 -5.58 1.62
N GLY A 414 -12.25 -4.79 2.09
CA GLY A 414 -12.81 -4.89 3.44
C GLY A 414 -12.00 -4.18 4.51
N ILE A 415 -11.03 -3.35 4.13
CA ILE A 415 -10.22 -2.53 5.04
C ILE A 415 -10.99 -1.25 5.37
N LYS A 416 -11.11 -0.93 6.66
CA LYS A 416 -11.74 0.32 7.11
C LYS A 416 -10.71 1.44 7.11
N VAL A 417 -11.00 2.51 6.36
CA VAL A 417 -10.12 3.69 6.29
C VAL A 417 -10.66 4.75 7.23
N TRP A 418 -9.79 5.27 8.09
CA TRP A 418 -10.07 6.32 9.06
C TRP A 418 -9.14 7.50 8.80
N VAL A 419 -9.69 8.70 8.67
CA VAL A 419 -8.92 9.92 8.43
C VAL A 419 -8.77 10.67 9.74
N LEU A 420 -7.55 10.87 10.20
CA LEU A 420 -7.23 11.56 11.46
C LEU A 420 -6.44 12.83 11.15
N THR A 421 -7.06 14.01 11.26
CA THR A 421 -6.45 15.27 10.83
C THR A 421 -6.51 16.37 11.87
N GLY A 422 -5.51 17.27 11.83
CA GLY A 422 -5.49 18.52 12.58
C GLY A 422 -6.36 19.63 11.97
N ASP A 423 -6.87 19.42 10.75
CA ASP A 423 -7.63 20.42 10.02
C ASP A 423 -9.01 20.72 10.63
N LYS A 424 -9.59 21.83 10.18
CA LYS A 424 -10.96 22.23 10.54
C LYS A 424 -11.98 21.25 9.97
N HIS A 425 -13.14 21.21 10.60
CA HIS A 425 -14.23 20.29 10.27
C HIS A 425 -14.66 20.40 8.81
N GLU A 426 -14.87 21.62 8.31
CA GLU A 426 -15.40 21.89 6.97
C GLU A 426 -14.44 21.39 5.88
N THR A 427 -13.15 21.72 6.01
CA THR A 427 -12.10 21.26 5.09
C THR A 427 -11.91 19.75 5.13
N ALA A 428 -11.95 19.16 6.32
CA ALA A 428 -11.75 17.73 6.50
C ALA A 428 -12.90 16.90 5.90
N VAL A 429 -14.15 17.36 6.04
CA VAL A 429 -15.34 16.73 5.43
C VAL A 429 -15.30 16.87 3.91
N SER A 430 -14.97 18.06 3.41
CA SER A 430 -14.76 18.32 1.98
C SER A 430 -13.77 17.32 1.36
N VAL A 431 -12.55 17.23 1.91
CA VAL A 431 -11.51 16.35 1.38
C VAL A 431 -11.94 14.89 1.46
N SER A 432 -12.63 14.49 2.54
CA SER A 432 -13.18 13.14 2.69
C SER A 432 -14.22 12.79 1.62
N LEU A 433 -15.04 13.74 1.19
CA LEU A 433 -15.99 13.55 0.09
C LEU A 433 -15.27 13.48 -1.26
N SER A 434 -14.30 14.36 -1.49
CA SER A 434 -13.52 14.41 -2.74
C SER A 434 -12.70 13.15 -2.97
N CYS A 435 -12.09 12.59 -1.92
CA CYS A 435 -11.31 11.37 -2.00
C CYS A 435 -12.15 10.08 -1.94
N GLY A 436 -13.48 10.18 -1.86
CA GLY A 436 -14.37 9.01 -1.81
C GLY A 436 -14.36 8.23 -0.48
N HIS A 437 -13.72 8.78 0.56
CA HIS A 437 -13.77 8.24 1.93
C HIS A 437 -15.21 8.27 2.46
N PHE A 438 -15.90 9.40 2.29
CA PHE A 438 -17.35 9.48 2.44
C PHE A 438 -18.03 9.42 1.08
N HIS A 439 -19.04 8.55 0.97
CA HIS A 439 -19.89 8.48 -0.21
C HIS A 439 -21.10 9.38 -0.03
N ARG A 440 -21.60 9.99 -1.10
CA ARG A 440 -22.79 10.88 -1.05
C ARG A 440 -24.07 10.17 -0.57
N THR A 441 -24.09 8.83 -0.61
CA THR A 441 -25.21 8.00 -0.15
C THR A 441 -25.06 7.52 1.30
N MET A 442 -23.94 7.82 1.97
CA MET A 442 -23.73 7.45 3.37
C MET A 442 -24.49 8.42 4.28
N ASN A 443 -25.05 7.89 5.37
CA ASN A 443 -25.57 8.75 6.44
C ASN A 443 -24.38 9.22 7.30
N ILE A 444 -24.10 10.53 7.31
CA ILE A 444 -22.99 11.11 8.07
C ILE A 444 -23.50 11.50 9.45
N LEU A 445 -22.97 10.84 10.47
CA LEU A 445 -23.24 11.08 11.88
C LEU A 445 -22.18 12.03 12.45
N GLU A 446 -22.57 12.92 13.35
CA GLU A 446 -21.67 13.93 13.91
C GLU A 446 -21.63 13.88 15.44
N LEU A 447 -20.41 13.90 15.97
CA LEU A 447 -20.09 14.07 17.38
C LEU A 447 -19.15 15.28 17.53
N ILE A 448 -19.75 16.47 17.48
CA ILE A 448 -19.04 17.76 17.49
C ILE A 448 -19.50 18.65 18.64
N ASN A 449 -18.63 19.56 19.07
CA ASN A 449 -18.89 20.63 20.04
C ASN A 449 -19.47 20.18 21.40
N GLN A 450 -19.14 18.98 21.87
CA GLN A 450 -19.59 18.47 23.18
C GLN A 450 -18.89 19.23 24.32
N LYS A 451 -19.65 19.68 25.31
CA LYS A 451 -19.13 20.52 26.42
C LYS A 451 -18.95 19.76 27.73
N SER A 452 -19.67 18.66 27.92
CA SER A 452 -19.65 17.87 29.15
C SER A 452 -19.64 16.37 28.88
N ASP A 453 -19.13 15.59 29.82
CA ASP A 453 -19.07 14.12 29.70
C ASP A 453 -20.47 13.49 29.58
N ASN A 454 -21.45 13.98 30.35
CA ASN A 454 -22.83 13.49 30.31
C ASN A 454 -23.50 13.74 28.95
N GLU A 455 -23.28 14.92 28.36
CA GLU A 455 -23.81 15.28 27.03
C GLU A 455 -23.19 14.37 25.96
N CYS A 456 -21.86 14.17 26.02
CA CYS A 456 -21.14 13.28 25.12
C CYS A 456 -21.65 11.83 25.23
N ALA A 457 -21.86 11.32 26.45
CA ALA A 457 -22.39 9.99 26.68
C ALA A 457 -23.79 9.80 26.08
N GLU A 458 -24.67 10.79 26.28
CA GLU A 458 -26.03 10.72 25.77
C GLU A 458 -26.06 10.79 24.24
N GLN A 459 -25.25 11.66 23.65
CA GLN A 459 -25.09 11.73 22.20
C GLN A 459 -24.55 10.42 21.63
N LEU A 460 -23.53 9.80 22.24
CA LEU A 460 -23.01 8.49 21.82
C LEU A 460 -24.07 7.39 21.88
N ARG A 461 -24.91 7.36 22.92
CA ARG A 461 -26.03 6.39 23.01
C ARG A 461 -27.07 6.64 21.93
N GLN A 462 -27.38 7.90 21.62
CA GLN A 462 -28.30 8.24 20.53
C GLN A 462 -27.74 7.82 19.17
N LEU A 463 -26.45 8.05 18.92
CA LEU A 463 -25.78 7.61 17.70
C LEU A 463 -25.79 6.08 17.56
N ALA A 464 -25.48 5.35 18.64
CA ALA A 464 -25.53 3.89 18.65
C ALA A 464 -26.94 3.34 18.33
N ARG A 465 -27.99 3.97 18.87
CA ARG A 465 -29.39 3.62 18.55
C ARG A 465 -29.71 3.90 17.08
N ARG A 466 -29.38 5.09 16.57
CA ARG A 466 -29.61 5.44 15.16
C ARG A 466 -28.96 4.45 14.20
N ILE A 467 -27.71 4.07 14.45
CA ILE A 467 -27.00 3.08 13.63
C ILE A 467 -27.73 1.73 13.59
N THR A 468 -28.39 1.35 14.69
CA THR A 468 -29.11 0.08 14.79
C THR A 468 -30.51 0.15 14.18
N GLU A 469 -31.16 1.31 14.26
CA GLU A 469 -32.53 1.55 13.78
C GLU A 469 -32.59 1.92 12.29
N ASP A 470 -31.55 2.57 11.76
CA ASP A 470 -31.49 3.00 10.37
C ASP A 470 -31.46 1.80 9.42
N HIS A 471 -32.31 1.82 8.39
CA HIS A 471 -32.28 0.86 7.28
C HIS A 471 -31.10 1.10 6.31
N VAL A 472 -30.30 2.15 6.55
CA VAL A 472 -29.15 2.51 5.72
C VAL A 472 -27.96 1.61 6.05
N ILE A 473 -27.38 0.99 5.03
CA ILE A 473 -26.32 -0.03 5.21
C ILE A 473 -24.98 0.60 5.63
N GLN A 474 -24.74 1.88 5.30
CA GLN A 474 -23.43 2.52 5.48
C GLN A 474 -23.53 3.87 6.20
N HIS A 475 -22.87 3.94 7.36
CA HIS A 475 -22.75 5.13 8.18
C HIS A 475 -21.31 5.67 8.15
N GLY A 476 -21.18 6.99 8.08
CA GLY A 476 -19.94 7.72 8.33
C GLY A 476 -20.01 8.42 9.69
N LEU A 477 -18.88 8.62 10.37
CA LEU A 477 -18.82 9.38 11.62
C LEU A 477 -17.81 10.52 11.52
N VAL A 478 -18.19 11.72 11.96
CA VAL A 478 -17.30 12.88 12.09
C VAL A 478 -17.19 13.26 13.57
N VAL A 479 -15.96 13.40 14.07
CA VAL A 479 -15.66 13.70 15.48
C VAL A 479 -14.66 14.83 15.57
N ASP A 480 -14.88 15.82 16.43
CA ASP A 480 -13.88 16.87 16.71
C ASP A 480 -12.97 16.50 17.89
N GLY A 481 -11.76 17.08 17.94
CA GLY A 481 -10.76 16.77 18.98
C GLY A 481 -11.22 17.05 20.42
N THR A 482 -12.14 18.01 20.62
CA THR A 482 -12.73 18.32 21.92
C THR A 482 -13.69 17.22 22.38
N SER A 483 -14.65 16.82 21.53
CA SER A 483 -15.61 15.77 21.88
C SER A 483 -14.92 14.41 21.97
N LEU A 484 -13.91 14.16 21.13
CA LEU A 484 -13.07 12.97 21.21
C LEU A 484 -12.38 12.85 22.57
N SER A 485 -11.88 13.96 23.13
CA SER A 485 -11.22 13.92 24.45
C SER A 485 -12.16 13.50 25.57
N LEU A 486 -13.41 13.96 25.51
CA LEU A 486 -14.46 13.57 26.46
C LEU A 486 -14.86 12.10 26.26
N ALA A 487 -15.05 11.68 25.00
CA ALA A 487 -15.38 10.31 24.64
C ALA A 487 -14.31 9.30 25.11
N LEU A 488 -13.03 9.64 24.94
CA LEU A 488 -11.90 8.81 25.34
C LEU A 488 -11.63 8.81 26.85
N ARG A 489 -12.25 9.69 27.65
CA ARG A 489 -11.99 9.73 29.10
C ARG A 489 -12.79 8.69 29.88
N GLU A 490 -14.11 8.68 29.68
CA GLU A 490 -15.03 7.82 30.47
C GLU A 490 -15.94 6.93 29.60
N HIS A 491 -15.93 7.12 28.27
CA HIS A 491 -16.90 6.51 27.36
C HIS A 491 -16.24 5.74 26.20
N GLU A 492 -14.99 5.29 26.39
CA GLU A 492 -14.20 4.56 25.38
C GLU A 492 -14.97 3.38 24.76
N LYS A 493 -15.69 2.60 25.57
CA LYS A 493 -16.45 1.43 25.11
C LYS A 493 -17.61 1.81 24.18
N LEU A 494 -18.38 2.84 24.55
CA LEU A 494 -19.48 3.35 23.74
C LEU A 494 -18.97 3.95 22.44
N PHE A 495 -17.87 4.72 22.51
CA PHE A 495 -17.23 5.28 21.34
C PHE A 495 -16.74 4.19 20.38
N MET A 496 -16.06 3.15 20.89
CA MET A 496 -15.63 2.01 20.08
C MET A 496 -16.80 1.30 19.39
N GLU A 497 -17.93 1.12 20.08
CA GLU A 497 -19.11 0.47 19.52
C GLU A 497 -19.69 1.25 18.34
N VAL A 498 -19.86 2.56 18.50
CA VAL A 498 -20.31 3.46 17.42
C VAL A 498 -19.33 3.38 16.24
N CYS A 499 -18.03 3.56 16.48
CA CYS A 499 -17.03 3.58 15.41
C CYS A 499 -16.88 2.24 14.68
N ARG A 500 -17.07 1.10 15.36
CA ARG A 500 -16.99 -0.23 14.73
C ARG A 500 -18.13 -0.46 13.73
N ASN A 501 -19.30 0.11 13.98
CA ASN A 501 -20.45 -0.01 13.08
C ASN A 501 -20.43 1.01 11.94
N CYS A 502 -19.58 2.05 12.03
CA CYS A 502 -19.34 2.98 10.93
C CYS A 502 -18.37 2.38 9.90
N SER A 503 -18.63 2.66 8.63
CA SER A 503 -17.78 2.23 7.50
C SER A 503 -16.56 3.15 7.32
N ALA A 504 -16.71 4.42 7.68
CA ALA A 504 -15.71 5.47 7.53
C ALA A 504 -15.77 6.39 8.76
N VAL A 505 -14.62 6.82 9.28
CA VAL A 505 -14.53 7.71 10.44
C VAL A 505 -13.55 8.83 10.14
N LEU A 506 -13.99 10.06 10.34
CA LEU A 506 -13.20 11.27 10.21
C LEU A 506 -13.06 11.94 11.58
N CYS A 507 -11.83 12.11 12.06
CA CYS A 507 -11.56 12.89 13.25
C CYS A 507 -10.82 14.18 12.85
N CYS A 508 -11.36 15.34 13.22
CA CYS A 508 -10.81 16.65 12.88
C CYS A 508 -10.32 17.42 14.11
N ARG A 509 -9.49 18.45 13.90
CA ARG A 509 -8.85 19.24 14.97
C ARG A 509 -8.10 18.40 16.01
N MET A 510 -7.47 17.32 15.56
CA MET A 510 -6.74 16.41 16.44
C MET A 510 -5.33 16.89 16.75
N ALA A 511 -4.93 16.78 18.02
CA ALA A 511 -3.54 16.86 18.43
C ALA A 511 -2.79 15.55 18.12
N PRO A 512 -1.46 15.57 17.89
CA PRO A 512 -0.65 14.37 17.60
C PRO A 512 -0.85 13.21 18.59
N LEU A 513 -0.86 13.52 19.89
CA LEU A 513 -1.06 12.51 20.94
C LEU A 513 -2.48 11.90 20.94
N GLN A 514 -3.48 12.64 20.47
CA GLN A 514 -4.83 12.09 20.35
C GLN A 514 -4.93 11.07 19.21
N LYS A 515 -4.19 11.30 18.10
CA LYS A 515 -4.15 10.36 16.98
C LYS A 515 -3.68 8.98 17.44
N ALA A 516 -2.57 8.96 18.19
CA ALA A 516 -2.04 7.73 18.79
C ALA A 516 -3.06 7.07 19.73
N LYS A 517 -3.73 7.82 20.61
CA LYS A 517 -4.74 7.27 21.53
C LYS A 517 -5.89 6.57 20.80
N VAL A 518 -6.36 7.12 19.67
CA VAL A 518 -7.43 6.49 18.86
C VAL A 518 -6.95 5.15 18.29
N ILE A 519 -5.73 5.10 17.76
CA ILE A 519 -5.16 3.85 17.25
C ILE A 519 -5.02 2.82 18.36
N ARG A 520 -4.50 3.24 19.52
CA ARG A 520 -4.34 2.36 20.68
C ARG A 520 -5.67 1.77 21.12
N LEU A 521 -6.74 2.58 21.14
CA LEU A 521 -8.09 2.14 21.49
C LEU A 521 -8.58 1.01 20.57
N ILE A 522 -8.39 1.15 19.26
CA ILE A 522 -8.78 0.12 18.28
C ILE A 522 -7.90 -1.12 18.38
N LYS A 523 -6.60 -0.94 18.61
CA LYS A 523 -5.63 -2.01 18.80
C LYS A 523 -5.94 -2.91 20.01
N ILE A 524 -6.37 -2.32 21.13
CA ILE A 524 -6.75 -3.06 22.35
C ILE A 524 -8.18 -3.59 22.33
N SER A 525 -8.93 -3.34 21.25
CA SER A 525 -10.32 -3.80 21.15
C SER A 525 -10.41 -5.34 21.20
N PRO A 526 -11.58 -5.91 21.57
CA PRO A 526 -11.74 -7.36 21.70
C PRO A 526 -11.41 -8.17 20.42
N GLU A 527 -11.59 -7.57 19.25
CA GLU A 527 -11.26 -8.18 17.95
C GLU A 527 -9.75 -8.25 17.68
N LYS A 528 -8.96 -7.38 18.33
CA LYS A 528 -7.52 -7.19 18.11
C LYS A 528 -7.15 -7.09 16.62
N PRO A 529 -7.78 -6.18 15.85
CA PRO A 529 -7.51 -6.04 14.43
C PRO A 529 -6.09 -5.50 14.20
N ILE A 530 -5.49 -5.88 13.07
CA ILE A 530 -4.21 -5.31 12.64
C ILE A 530 -4.45 -3.90 12.09
N THR A 531 -3.67 -2.96 12.62
CA THR A 531 -3.80 -1.53 12.36
C THR A 531 -2.59 -1.01 11.62
N LEU A 532 -2.83 -0.24 10.57
CA LEU A 532 -1.82 0.43 9.78
C LEU A 532 -2.01 1.94 9.88
N ALA A 533 -0.92 2.69 10.01
CA ALA A 533 -0.95 4.16 10.00
C ALA A 533 -0.09 4.73 8.88
N VAL A 534 -0.60 5.76 8.18
CA VAL A 534 0.09 6.48 7.11
C VAL A 534 0.18 7.96 7.45
N GLY A 535 1.38 8.53 7.32
CA GLY A 535 1.61 9.97 7.50
C GLY A 535 2.90 10.43 6.84
N ASP A 536 3.06 11.73 6.62
CA ASP A 536 4.22 12.34 5.97
C ASP A 536 5.08 13.18 6.94
N GLY A 537 4.45 13.75 7.97
CA GLY A 537 5.04 14.75 8.85
C GLY A 537 5.46 14.27 10.24
N ALA A 538 6.13 15.16 10.97
CA ALA A 538 6.52 14.97 12.37
C ALA A 538 5.32 14.72 13.30
N ASN A 539 4.18 15.35 12.98
CA ASN A 539 2.93 15.25 13.73
C ASN A 539 2.31 13.86 13.69
N ASP A 540 2.71 13.03 12.73
CA ASP A 540 2.16 11.69 12.53
C ASP A 540 3.07 10.59 13.07
N VAL A 541 4.30 10.92 13.48
CA VAL A 541 5.25 9.94 14.01
C VAL A 541 4.66 9.16 15.19
N SER A 542 3.97 9.83 16.12
CA SER A 542 3.31 9.15 17.25
C SER A 542 2.18 8.22 16.82
N MET A 543 1.49 8.55 15.73
CA MET A 543 0.43 7.73 15.15
C MET A 543 1.02 6.49 14.45
N ILE A 544 2.08 6.70 13.66
CA ILE A 544 2.83 5.68 12.93
C ILE A 544 3.41 4.65 13.89
N GLN A 545 4.05 5.09 14.98
CA GLN A 545 4.69 4.21 15.96
C GLN A 545 3.70 3.42 16.84
N GLU A 546 2.47 3.92 17.04
CA GLU A 546 1.47 3.23 17.85
C GLU A 546 0.76 2.09 17.09
N ALA A 547 0.67 2.21 15.76
CA ALA A 547 0.10 1.19 14.88
C ALA A 547 0.90 -0.12 14.91
N HIS A 548 0.34 -1.20 14.34
CA HIS A 548 1.12 -2.43 14.13
C HIS A 548 2.08 -2.29 12.95
N VAL A 549 1.65 -1.54 11.93
CA VAL A 549 2.46 -1.22 10.75
C VAL A 549 2.43 0.29 10.52
N GLY A 550 3.59 0.90 10.54
CA GLY A 550 3.78 2.31 10.23
C GLY A 550 4.27 2.53 8.80
N ILE A 551 3.60 3.40 8.04
CA ILE A 551 4.01 3.80 6.69
C ILE A 551 4.25 5.31 6.65
N GLY A 552 5.44 5.69 6.24
CA GLY A 552 5.83 7.08 6.03
C GLY A 552 5.74 7.45 4.55
N ILE A 553 5.08 8.57 4.25
CA ILE A 553 5.16 9.19 2.92
C ILE A 553 6.44 10.03 2.85
N MET A 554 7.23 9.84 1.79
CA MET A 554 8.44 10.61 1.55
C MET A 554 8.09 11.99 0.96
N GLY A 555 7.75 12.93 1.85
CA GLY A 555 7.40 14.30 1.48
C GLY A 555 8.61 15.20 1.15
N LYS A 556 8.32 16.36 0.54
CA LYS A 556 9.30 17.43 0.25
C LYS A 556 9.68 18.23 1.50
N GLU A 557 8.77 18.41 2.45
CA GLU A 557 8.94 19.26 3.63
C GLU A 557 9.75 18.60 4.76
N GLY A 558 9.91 17.27 4.74
CA GLY A 558 10.73 16.55 5.70
C GLY A 558 10.67 15.03 5.55
N ARG A 559 11.69 14.32 6.06
CA ARG A 559 11.77 12.84 6.05
C ARG A 559 11.56 12.21 7.42
N GLN A 560 10.96 12.94 8.35
CA GLN A 560 10.84 12.47 9.75
C GLN A 560 9.88 11.29 9.87
N ALA A 561 8.72 11.32 9.22
CA ALA A 561 7.80 10.18 9.19
C ALA A 561 8.45 8.97 8.52
N ALA A 562 9.02 9.14 7.31
CA ALA A 562 9.69 8.09 6.55
C ALA A 562 10.85 7.40 7.29
N ARG A 563 11.55 8.12 8.18
CA ARG A 563 12.64 7.54 9.00
C ARG A 563 12.15 6.81 10.25
N ASN A 564 10.95 7.14 10.73
CA ASN A 564 10.37 6.55 11.94
C ASN A 564 9.23 5.56 11.65
N SER A 565 9.00 5.26 10.37
CA SER A 565 8.03 4.27 9.90
C SER A 565 8.71 2.93 9.61
N ASP A 566 7.92 1.86 9.52
CA ASP A 566 8.41 0.52 9.13
C ASP A 566 8.67 0.44 7.63
N TYR A 567 7.80 1.10 6.84
CA TYR A 567 7.92 1.23 5.40
C TYR A 567 7.89 2.71 5.02
N ALA A 568 8.61 3.08 3.95
CA ALA A 568 8.51 4.40 3.36
C ALA A 568 8.15 4.29 1.88
N ILE A 569 7.10 5.01 1.46
CA ILE A 569 6.65 5.08 0.06
C ILE A 569 6.59 6.54 -0.38
N ALA A 570 6.74 6.82 -1.67
CA ALA A 570 6.80 8.20 -2.16
C ALA A 570 5.42 8.87 -2.25
N ARG A 571 4.35 8.11 -2.53
CA ARG A 571 2.98 8.59 -2.74
C ARG A 571 1.97 7.62 -2.16
N PHE A 572 0.78 8.12 -1.81
CA PHE A 572 -0.30 7.31 -1.24
C PHE A 572 -0.77 6.17 -2.16
N LYS A 573 -0.78 6.37 -3.49
CA LYS A 573 -1.21 5.35 -4.48
C LYS A 573 -0.46 4.02 -4.37
N PHE A 574 0.80 4.05 -3.94
CA PHE A 574 1.62 2.84 -3.79
C PHE A 574 1.18 1.94 -2.65
N LEU A 575 0.38 2.46 -1.70
CA LEU A 575 -0.20 1.67 -0.61
C LEU A 575 -1.02 0.49 -1.13
N SER A 576 -1.75 0.69 -2.23
CA SER A 576 -2.56 -0.37 -2.83
C SER A 576 -1.70 -1.56 -3.27
N LYS A 577 -0.60 -1.31 -4.00
CA LYS A 577 0.30 -2.38 -4.45
C LYS A 577 1.05 -3.03 -3.29
N LEU A 578 1.50 -2.23 -2.34
CA LEU A 578 2.20 -2.73 -1.15
C LEU A 578 1.32 -3.72 -0.35
N LEU A 579 0.04 -3.42 -0.15
CA LEU A 579 -0.86 -4.30 0.60
C LEU A 579 -1.36 -5.48 -0.23
N PHE A 580 -1.93 -5.22 -1.42
CA PHE A 580 -2.65 -6.25 -2.18
C PHE A 580 -1.72 -7.22 -2.91
N VAL A 581 -0.52 -6.79 -3.28
CA VAL A 581 0.45 -7.66 -3.97
C VAL A 581 1.46 -8.19 -2.96
N HIS A 582 2.28 -7.31 -2.38
CA HIS A 582 3.37 -7.73 -1.49
C HIS A 582 2.83 -8.33 -0.20
N GLY A 583 1.92 -7.64 0.50
CA GLY A 583 1.31 -8.16 1.72
C GLY A 583 0.62 -9.50 1.53
N HIS A 584 -0.13 -9.65 0.43
CA HIS A 584 -0.79 -10.92 0.10
C HIS A 584 0.20 -12.06 -0.13
N PHE A 585 1.26 -11.83 -0.91
CA PHE A 585 2.29 -12.83 -1.13
C PHE A 585 3.05 -13.18 0.14
N TYR A 586 3.49 -12.22 0.94
CA TYR A 586 4.26 -12.49 2.16
C TYR A 586 3.45 -13.27 3.18
N TYR A 587 2.16 -12.96 3.33
CA TYR A 587 1.28 -13.74 4.19
C TYR A 587 1.21 -15.21 3.76
N ILE A 588 0.92 -15.49 2.48
CA ILE A 588 0.80 -16.87 1.98
C ILE A 588 2.13 -17.63 2.08
N ARG A 589 3.24 -16.96 1.71
CA ARG A 589 4.60 -17.52 1.78
C ARG A 589 4.96 -17.93 3.19
N ILE A 590 4.81 -17.03 4.17
CA ILE A 590 5.11 -17.32 5.58
C ILE A 590 4.14 -18.35 6.16
N ALA A 591 2.85 -18.26 5.84
CA ALA A 591 1.86 -19.21 6.34
C ALA A 591 2.19 -20.65 5.90
N THR A 592 2.52 -20.82 4.63
CA THR A 592 2.92 -22.13 4.08
C THR A 592 4.27 -22.58 4.62
N LEU A 593 5.24 -21.68 4.72
CA LEU A 593 6.56 -21.94 5.33
C LEU A 593 6.43 -22.55 6.72
N VAL A 594 5.66 -21.90 7.61
CA VAL A 594 5.46 -22.36 8.99
C VAL A 594 4.75 -23.72 9.01
N GLN A 595 3.67 -23.87 8.25
CA GLN A 595 2.90 -25.14 8.19
C GLN A 595 3.76 -26.31 7.69
N TYR A 596 4.51 -26.09 6.62
CA TYR A 596 5.39 -27.09 6.03
C TYR A 596 6.53 -27.48 6.98
N PHE A 597 7.11 -26.52 7.71
CA PHE A 597 8.14 -26.82 8.70
C PHE A 597 7.65 -27.72 9.83
N PHE A 598 6.44 -27.50 10.34
CA PHE A 598 5.85 -28.40 11.32
C PHE A 598 5.59 -29.77 10.72
N TYR A 599 4.92 -29.84 9.57
CA TYR A 599 4.65 -31.07 8.84
C TYR A 599 5.91 -31.91 8.59
N LYS A 600 6.99 -31.33 8.06
CA LYS A 600 8.22 -32.07 7.72
C LYS A 600 8.96 -32.59 8.96
N ASN A 601 8.82 -31.93 10.11
CA ASN A 601 9.44 -32.38 11.37
C ASN A 601 8.60 -33.49 12.05
N VAL A 602 7.27 -33.45 11.93
CA VAL A 602 6.41 -34.59 12.31
C VAL A 602 6.76 -35.81 11.47
N CYS A 603 6.81 -35.66 10.14
CA CYS A 603 7.22 -36.72 9.22
C CYS A 603 8.57 -37.37 9.61
N PHE A 604 9.45 -36.57 10.21
CA PHE A 604 10.79 -36.98 10.58
C PHE A 604 10.86 -37.70 11.93
N ILE A 605 10.23 -37.17 12.97
CA ILE A 605 10.35 -37.73 14.33
C ILE A 605 9.33 -38.83 14.63
N THR A 606 8.16 -38.83 14.00
CA THR A 606 7.19 -39.91 14.23
C THR A 606 7.75 -41.31 13.93
N PRO A 607 8.48 -41.59 12.84
CA PRO A 607 9.10 -42.91 12.63
C PRO A 607 10.12 -43.27 13.72
N GLN A 608 10.84 -42.28 14.28
CA GLN A 608 11.79 -42.47 15.39
C GLN A 608 11.06 -42.89 16.68
N PHE A 609 9.89 -42.31 16.95
CA PHE A 609 9.00 -42.71 18.04
C PHE A 609 8.42 -44.11 17.82
N LEU A 610 7.89 -44.40 16.62
CA LEU A 610 7.36 -45.72 16.28
C LEU A 610 8.42 -46.82 16.40
N TYR A 611 9.66 -46.52 16.02
CA TYR A 611 10.77 -47.45 16.16
C TYR A 611 11.04 -47.86 17.63
N GLN A 612 10.71 -47.01 18.61
CA GLN A 612 10.92 -47.35 20.02
C GLN A 612 10.08 -48.53 20.50
N PHE A 613 8.91 -48.76 19.89
CA PHE A 613 8.11 -49.95 20.18
C PHE A 613 8.83 -51.25 19.76
N TYR A 614 9.68 -51.19 18.73
CA TYR A 614 10.40 -52.35 18.20
C TYR A 614 11.76 -52.56 18.85
N CYS A 615 12.37 -51.52 19.42
CA CYS A 615 13.62 -51.63 20.17
C CYS A 615 13.41 -51.73 21.69
N LEU A 616 12.19 -52.02 22.14
CA LEU A 616 11.79 -52.15 23.54
C LEU A 616 12.18 -50.92 24.38
N PHE A 617 12.04 -49.74 23.79
CA PHE A 617 12.34 -48.45 24.44
C PHE A 617 13.79 -48.38 24.98
N SER A 618 14.74 -48.96 24.24
CA SER A 618 16.18 -48.88 24.54
C SER A 618 16.83 -47.54 24.16
N GLN A 619 16.07 -46.58 23.62
CA GLN A 619 16.54 -45.28 23.11
C GLN A 619 17.43 -45.39 21.87
N GLN A 620 17.44 -46.55 21.19
CA GLN A 620 18.18 -46.72 19.94
C GLN A 620 17.66 -45.75 18.86
N THR A 621 18.57 -44.99 18.26
CA THR A 621 18.23 -44.11 17.13
C THR A 621 17.92 -44.96 15.89
N LEU A 622 16.87 -44.56 15.16
CA LEU A 622 16.53 -45.11 13.85
C LEU A 622 17.46 -44.53 12.79
N TYR A 623 17.74 -43.23 12.88
CA TYR A 623 18.60 -42.52 11.95
C TYR A 623 20.02 -42.35 12.49
N ASP A 624 20.97 -42.28 11.56
CA ASP A 624 22.36 -41.94 11.86
C ASP A 624 22.48 -40.48 12.33
N SER A 625 23.47 -40.19 13.17
CA SER A 625 23.68 -38.87 13.77
C SER A 625 23.94 -37.77 12.72
N VAL A 626 24.59 -38.09 11.60
CA VAL A 626 24.83 -37.16 10.50
C VAL A 626 23.51 -36.87 9.76
N TYR A 627 22.67 -37.87 9.55
CA TYR A 627 21.34 -37.66 8.97
C TYR A 627 20.41 -36.87 9.90
N LEU A 628 20.47 -37.11 11.21
CA LEU A 628 19.70 -36.34 12.19
C LEU A 628 20.01 -34.85 12.13
N THR A 629 21.29 -34.51 12.01
CA THR A 629 21.75 -33.11 11.98
C THR A 629 21.52 -32.44 10.62
N LEU A 630 21.80 -33.13 9.51
CA LEU A 630 21.74 -32.53 8.17
C LEU A 630 20.32 -32.45 7.58
N TYR A 631 19.35 -33.20 8.09
CA TYR A 631 17.97 -33.20 7.59
C TYR A 631 17.37 -31.80 7.50
N ASN A 632 17.43 -31.06 8.60
CA ASN A 632 16.84 -29.73 8.73
C ASN A 632 17.73 -28.61 8.18
N ILE A 633 19.02 -28.85 7.98
CA ILE A 633 20.01 -27.82 7.60
C ILE A 633 20.30 -27.85 6.10
N CYS A 634 20.47 -29.03 5.50
CA CYS A 634 20.91 -29.16 4.11
C CYS A 634 19.86 -29.82 3.21
N PHE A 635 19.25 -30.92 3.65
CA PHE A 635 18.43 -31.74 2.75
C PHE A 635 17.06 -31.14 2.47
N THR A 636 16.45 -30.41 3.42
CA THR A 636 15.06 -29.94 3.30
C THR A 636 14.85 -28.44 3.49
N SER A 637 15.91 -27.67 3.76
CA SER A 637 15.84 -26.23 4.09
C SER A 637 15.77 -25.33 2.85
N LEU A 638 16.59 -25.60 1.84
CA LEU A 638 16.70 -24.74 0.66
C LEU A 638 15.40 -24.72 -0.16
N PRO A 639 14.72 -25.84 -0.47
CA PRO A 639 13.50 -25.81 -1.27
C PRO A 639 12.40 -24.96 -0.65
N ILE A 640 12.22 -25.07 0.67
CA ILE A 640 11.19 -24.30 1.37
C ILE A 640 11.56 -22.81 1.50
N LEU A 641 12.84 -22.48 1.67
CA LEU A 641 13.31 -21.10 1.69
C LEU A 641 13.11 -20.42 0.33
N ILE A 642 13.46 -21.08 -0.77
CA ILE A 642 13.31 -20.49 -2.09
C ILE A 642 11.83 -20.37 -2.47
N TYR A 643 11.00 -21.36 -2.13
CA TYR A 643 9.55 -21.22 -2.26
C TYR A 643 9.03 -20.01 -1.49
N SER A 644 9.42 -19.84 -0.22
CA SER A 644 8.91 -18.74 0.61
C SER A 644 9.43 -17.36 0.17
N LEU A 645 10.42 -17.29 -0.71
CA LEU A 645 10.91 -16.06 -1.34
C LEU A 645 10.24 -15.79 -2.69
N LEU A 646 10.14 -16.80 -3.56
CA LEU A 646 9.80 -16.61 -4.97
C LEU A 646 8.37 -16.99 -5.33
N GLU A 647 7.63 -17.65 -4.45
CA GLU A 647 6.29 -18.16 -4.77
C GLU A 647 5.31 -17.05 -5.17
N GLN A 648 4.63 -17.24 -6.30
CA GLN A 648 3.60 -16.35 -6.82
C GLN A 648 2.41 -17.19 -7.31
N HIS A 649 1.56 -17.61 -6.37
CA HIS A 649 0.37 -18.39 -6.69
C HIS A 649 -0.66 -17.66 -7.60
N ILE A 650 -0.61 -16.32 -7.69
CA ILE A 650 -1.44 -15.49 -8.59
C ILE A 650 -0.54 -14.42 -9.20
N ASP A 651 -0.83 -14.04 -10.45
CA ASP A 651 -0.17 -12.92 -11.12
C ASP A 651 -0.38 -11.57 -10.36
N PRO A 652 0.68 -10.75 -10.17
CA PRO A 652 0.60 -9.48 -9.48
C PRO A 652 -0.48 -8.51 -10.00
N HIS A 653 -0.71 -8.47 -11.33
CA HIS A 653 -1.70 -7.57 -11.92
C HIS A 653 -3.13 -7.97 -11.56
N VAL A 654 -3.40 -9.27 -11.41
CA VAL A 654 -4.72 -9.77 -11.00
C VAL A 654 -5.02 -9.38 -9.55
N LEU A 655 -4.02 -9.49 -8.66
CA LEU A 655 -4.14 -9.05 -7.27
C LEU A 655 -4.40 -7.54 -7.16
N GLN A 656 -3.70 -6.74 -7.97
CA GLN A 656 -3.87 -5.29 -8.01
C GLN A 656 -5.28 -4.89 -8.50
N ASN A 657 -5.80 -5.58 -9.52
CA ASN A 657 -7.09 -5.26 -10.14
C ASN A 657 -8.30 -5.83 -9.39
N LYS A 658 -8.11 -6.83 -8.53
CA LYS A 658 -9.19 -7.46 -7.74
C LYS A 658 -8.90 -7.39 -6.23
N PRO A 659 -9.08 -6.22 -5.58
CA PRO A 659 -8.82 -6.02 -4.16
C PRO A 659 -9.62 -6.96 -3.24
N THR A 660 -10.77 -7.47 -3.71
CA THR A 660 -11.60 -8.42 -2.95
C THR A 660 -10.86 -9.70 -2.56
N LEU A 661 -9.80 -10.09 -3.29
CA LEU A 661 -8.98 -11.26 -2.99
C LEU A 661 -8.24 -11.16 -1.65
N TYR A 662 -7.96 -9.94 -1.19
CA TYR A 662 -7.37 -9.69 0.12
C TYR A 662 -8.23 -10.23 1.28
N ARG A 663 -9.56 -10.35 1.07
CA ARG A 663 -10.47 -10.90 2.09
C ARG A 663 -10.25 -12.38 2.36
N ASP A 664 -9.76 -13.14 1.37
CA ASP A 664 -9.50 -14.57 1.53
C ASP A 664 -8.38 -14.84 2.55
N ILE A 665 -7.40 -13.93 2.64
CA ILE A 665 -6.27 -14.02 3.56
C ILE A 665 -6.52 -13.35 4.92
N SER A 666 -7.49 -12.42 4.99
CA SER A 666 -7.82 -11.69 6.22
C SER A 666 -8.13 -12.59 7.42
N LYS A 667 -8.00 -12.05 8.64
CA LYS A 667 -8.28 -12.75 9.92
C LYS A 667 -7.48 -14.03 10.11
N ASN A 668 -6.29 -14.04 9.54
CA ASN A 668 -5.30 -15.09 9.68
C ASN A 668 -5.82 -16.50 9.32
N SER A 669 -6.55 -16.59 8.20
CA SER A 669 -7.25 -17.81 7.78
C SER A 669 -6.31 -19.02 7.59
N LEU A 670 -5.14 -18.80 6.98
CA LEU A 670 -4.17 -19.85 6.70
C LEU A 670 -3.48 -20.33 7.98
N LEU A 671 -2.99 -19.45 8.86
CA LEU A 671 -2.38 -19.86 10.15
C LEU A 671 -3.43 -20.11 11.25
N SER A 672 -4.62 -20.55 10.88
CA SER A 672 -5.63 -20.99 11.84
C SER A 672 -5.29 -22.36 12.44
N ILE A 673 -5.86 -22.64 13.62
CA ILE A 673 -5.68 -23.94 14.29
C ILE A 673 -6.18 -25.12 13.44
N LYS A 674 -7.21 -24.90 12.62
CA LYS A 674 -7.79 -25.94 11.76
C LYS A 674 -6.80 -26.39 10.69
N THR A 675 -6.21 -25.42 9.97
CA THR A 675 -5.21 -25.70 8.94
C THR A 675 -3.97 -26.34 9.55
N PHE A 676 -3.50 -25.83 10.69
CA PHE A 676 -2.37 -26.40 11.42
C PHE A 676 -2.58 -27.87 11.83
N LEU A 677 -3.76 -28.20 12.37
CA LEU A 677 -4.11 -29.58 12.72
C LEU A 677 -4.15 -30.48 11.50
N TYR A 678 -4.68 -29.99 10.38
CA TYR A 678 -4.66 -30.74 9.11
C TYR A 678 -3.22 -31.12 8.69
N TRP A 679 -2.30 -30.15 8.65
CA TRP A 679 -0.90 -30.42 8.29
C TRP A 679 -0.19 -31.37 9.25
N THR A 680 -0.53 -31.28 10.55
CA THR A 680 0.02 -32.16 11.57
C THR A 680 -0.48 -33.60 11.39
N ILE A 681 -1.78 -33.80 11.17
CA ILE A 681 -2.38 -35.12 10.89
C ILE A 681 -1.83 -35.72 9.59
N LEU A 682 -1.65 -34.91 8.56
CA LEU A 682 -1.02 -35.32 7.32
C LEU A 682 0.42 -35.81 7.57
N GLY A 683 1.18 -35.08 8.38
CA GLY A 683 2.55 -35.46 8.77
C GLY A 683 2.60 -36.82 9.47
N PHE A 684 1.70 -37.06 10.43
CA PHE A 684 1.58 -38.38 11.07
C PHE A 684 1.22 -39.46 10.05
N THR A 685 0.26 -39.22 9.16
CA THR A 685 -0.18 -40.18 8.14
C THR A 685 0.97 -40.59 7.23
N HIS A 686 1.77 -39.63 6.74
CA HIS A 686 2.94 -39.92 5.92
C HIS A 686 4.02 -40.66 6.69
N ALA A 687 4.31 -40.25 7.94
CA ALA A 687 5.25 -40.96 8.79
C ALA A 687 4.86 -42.43 9.03
N PHE A 688 3.56 -42.69 9.23
CA PHE A 688 3.04 -44.05 9.36
C PHE A 688 3.28 -44.88 8.09
N ILE A 689 3.06 -44.31 6.91
CA ILE A 689 3.33 -44.99 5.63
C ILE A 689 4.84 -45.25 5.47
N PHE A 690 5.72 -44.29 5.80
CA PHE A 690 7.17 -44.47 5.71
C PHE A 690 7.65 -45.63 6.58
N PHE A 691 7.21 -45.64 7.85
CA PHE A 691 7.63 -46.62 8.83
C PHE A 691 7.04 -48.00 8.53
N PHE A 692 5.71 -48.11 8.44
CA PHE A 692 5.05 -49.39 8.23
C PHE A 692 5.25 -49.94 6.82
N GLY A 693 5.34 -49.09 5.80
CA GLY A 693 5.69 -49.52 4.44
C GLY A 693 7.07 -50.16 4.39
N SER A 694 8.07 -49.56 5.04
CA SER A 694 9.41 -50.14 5.17
C SER A 694 9.41 -51.40 6.04
N TYR A 695 8.62 -51.41 7.13
CA TYR A 695 8.52 -52.55 8.04
C TYR A 695 7.88 -53.76 7.35
N PHE A 696 6.82 -53.58 6.56
CA PHE A 696 6.20 -54.67 5.81
C PHE A 696 7.10 -55.21 4.71
N LEU A 697 7.94 -54.36 4.11
CA LEU A 697 8.93 -54.80 3.13
C LEU A 697 10.00 -55.71 3.75
N MET A 698 10.51 -55.35 4.93
CA MET A 698 11.65 -56.03 5.57
C MET A 698 11.26 -57.05 6.65
N GLY A 699 10.00 -57.07 7.11
CA GLY A 699 9.58 -57.76 8.33
C GLY A 699 9.35 -59.26 8.20
N LYS A 700 9.13 -59.79 6.98
CA LYS A 700 8.97 -61.24 6.74
C LYS A 700 10.23 -61.89 6.17
N ASP A 701 10.88 -61.23 5.21
CA ASP A 701 12.12 -61.69 4.59
C ASP A 701 13.15 -60.56 4.56
N ILE A 702 14.30 -60.77 5.22
CA ILE A 702 15.36 -59.76 5.35
C ILE A 702 16.36 -59.82 4.16
N SER A 703 16.26 -60.86 3.32
CA SER A 703 17.13 -61.10 2.16
C SER A 703 16.58 -60.46 0.88
N LEU A 704 16.52 -59.14 0.85
CA LEU A 704 16.00 -58.36 -0.28
C LEU A 704 17.02 -58.11 -1.40
N LEU A 705 18.28 -58.53 -1.22
CA LEU A 705 19.28 -58.52 -2.29
C LEU A 705 19.25 -59.84 -3.07
N GLY A 706 19.47 -59.77 -4.39
CA GLY A 706 19.61 -60.95 -5.24
C GLY A 706 20.79 -61.88 -4.88
N ASN A 707 21.71 -61.41 -4.02
CA ASN A 707 22.84 -62.19 -3.49
C ASN A 707 22.56 -62.86 -2.13
N GLY A 708 21.35 -62.69 -1.57
CA GLY A 708 20.94 -63.29 -0.29
C GLY A 708 21.44 -62.59 0.98
N GLN A 709 22.15 -61.46 0.88
CA GLN A 709 22.59 -60.71 2.06
C GLN A 709 21.41 -60.08 2.81
N MET A 710 21.52 -60.09 4.15
CA MET A 710 20.54 -59.51 5.05
C MET A 710 20.74 -58.00 5.20
N PHE A 711 19.64 -57.26 5.33
CA PHE A 711 19.67 -55.86 5.73
C PHE A 711 19.76 -55.69 7.25
N GLY A 712 20.61 -54.75 7.67
CA GLY A 712 20.77 -54.37 9.08
C GLY A 712 19.84 -53.23 9.50
N ASN A 713 19.89 -52.86 10.79
CA ASN A 713 19.10 -51.77 11.35
C ASN A 713 19.36 -50.43 10.63
N TRP A 714 20.64 -50.10 10.38
CA TRP A 714 21.00 -48.87 9.68
C TRP A 714 20.46 -48.84 8.24
N THR A 715 20.34 -49.99 7.58
CA THR A 715 19.71 -50.08 6.25
C THR A 715 18.22 -49.79 6.31
N PHE A 716 17.52 -50.32 7.32
CA PHE A 716 16.10 -50.01 7.58
C PHE A 716 15.89 -48.51 7.83
N GLY A 717 16.66 -47.92 8.74
CA GLY A 717 16.59 -46.48 9.02
C GLY A 717 16.89 -45.61 7.80
N THR A 718 17.85 -46.03 6.98
CA THR A 718 18.22 -45.34 5.73
C THR A 718 17.12 -45.44 4.67
N LEU A 719 16.42 -46.57 4.57
CA LEU A 719 15.25 -46.72 3.70
C LEU A 719 14.13 -45.77 4.10
N VAL A 720 13.74 -45.76 5.38
CA VAL A 720 12.72 -44.85 5.91
C VAL A 720 13.11 -43.39 5.64
N PHE A 721 14.38 -43.04 5.90
CA PHE A 721 14.89 -41.69 5.67
C PHE A 721 14.88 -41.30 4.18
N THR A 722 15.24 -42.21 3.28
CA THR A 722 15.24 -41.98 1.82
C THR A 722 13.82 -41.67 1.33
N VAL A 723 12.84 -42.49 1.72
CA VAL A 723 11.43 -42.28 1.35
C VAL A 723 10.93 -40.96 1.89
N MET A 724 11.26 -40.62 3.14
CA MET A 724 10.87 -39.37 3.77
C MET A 724 11.44 -38.16 3.02
N VAL A 725 12.76 -38.09 2.78
CA VAL A 725 13.42 -36.93 2.12
C VAL A 725 12.84 -36.70 0.73
N ILE A 726 12.61 -37.76 -0.04
CA ILE A 726 11.99 -37.65 -1.36
C ILE A 726 10.54 -37.17 -1.21
N THR A 727 9.75 -37.77 -0.31
CA THR A 727 8.33 -37.43 -0.16
C THR A 727 8.15 -35.99 0.30
N VAL A 728 8.88 -35.49 1.29
CA VAL A 728 8.73 -34.11 1.76
C VAL A 728 9.16 -33.10 0.69
N THR A 729 10.24 -33.39 -0.03
CA THR A 729 10.74 -32.51 -1.10
C THR A 729 9.78 -32.46 -2.29
N VAL A 730 9.24 -33.61 -2.72
CA VAL A 730 8.23 -33.67 -3.80
C VAL A 730 6.89 -33.10 -3.31
N LYS A 731 6.52 -33.27 -2.04
CA LYS A 731 5.35 -32.60 -1.47
C LYS A 731 5.50 -31.08 -1.56
N MET A 732 6.68 -30.55 -1.32
CA MET A 732 6.95 -29.12 -1.51
C MET A 732 6.79 -28.68 -2.97
N ALA A 733 7.28 -29.50 -3.90
CA ALA A 733 7.05 -29.31 -5.33
C ALA A 733 5.55 -29.26 -5.68
N LEU A 734 4.73 -30.10 -5.06
CA LEU A 734 3.26 -30.09 -5.26
C LEU A 734 2.56 -28.86 -4.67
N GLU A 735 3.19 -28.16 -3.72
CA GLU A 735 2.67 -26.88 -3.19
C GLU A 735 3.12 -25.67 -4.01
N THR A 736 4.20 -25.80 -4.79
CA THR A 736 4.72 -24.73 -5.65
C THR A 736 3.81 -24.50 -6.84
N HIS A 737 3.26 -23.29 -6.98
CA HIS A 737 2.51 -22.90 -8.18
C HIS A 737 3.40 -22.20 -9.20
N PHE A 738 4.34 -21.37 -8.73
CA PHE A 738 5.24 -20.62 -9.62
C PHE A 738 6.61 -21.30 -9.78
N TRP A 739 6.78 -22.04 -10.88
CA TRP A 739 8.00 -22.77 -11.19
C TRP A 739 9.04 -21.90 -11.90
N THR A 740 10.02 -21.41 -11.14
CA THR A 740 11.22 -20.75 -11.67
C THR A 740 12.36 -21.77 -11.89
N TRP A 741 13.36 -21.40 -12.69
CA TRP A 741 14.57 -22.22 -12.86
C TRP A 741 15.31 -22.45 -11.53
N ILE A 742 15.26 -21.47 -10.60
CA ILE A 742 15.84 -21.57 -9.26
C ILE A 742 15.07 -22.59 -8.42
N ASN A 743 13.73 -22.55 -8.45
CA ASN A 743 12.88 -23.54 -7.77
C ASN A 743 13.17 -24.97 -8.27
N HIS A 744 13.29 -25.16 -9.59
CA HIS A 744 13.69 -26.46 -10.14
C HIS A 744 15.07 -26.90 -9.68
N LEU A 745 16.07 -26.01 -9.77
CA LEU A 745 17.44 -26.32 -9.39
C LEU A 745 17.53 -26.72 -7.91
N VAL A 746 16.85 -26.01 -7.02
CA VAL A 746 16.93 -26.25 -5.58
C VAL A 746 16.14 -27.48 -5.17
N THR A 747 14.93 -27.68 -5.69
CA THR A 747 14.11 -28.86 -5.37
C THR A 747 14.77 -30.15 -5.85
N TRP A 748 15.17 -30.24 -7.12
CA TRP A 748 15.83 -31.43 -7.64
C TRP A 748 17.26 -31.56 -7.16
N GLY A 749 17.96 -30.43 -7.01
CA GLY A 749 19.30 -30.36 -6.46
C GLY A 749 19.37 -30.88 -5.02
N SER A 750 18.38 -30.61 -4.17
CA SER A 750 18.33 -31.17 -2.81
C SER A 750 18.21 -32.69 -2.78
N ILE A 751 17.40 -33.28 -3.68
CA ILE A 751 17.29 -34.74 -3.81
C ILE A 751 18.62 -35.32 -4.31
N ILE A 752 19.18 -34.77 -5.39
CA ILE A 752 20.47 -35.22 -5.95
C ILE A 752 21.58 -35.10 -4.89
N PHE A 753 21.63 -33.97 -4.18
CA PHE A 753 22.60 -33.72 -3.13
C PHE A 753 22.49 -34.76 -2.01
N TYR A 754 21.28 -35.15 -1.59
CA TYR A 754 21.10 -36.23 -0.62
C TYR A 754 21.70 -37.56 -1.10
N PHE A 755 21.46 -37.97 -2.35
CA PHE A 755 22.03 -39.21 -2.90
C PHE A 755 23.56 -39.14 -3.02
N VAL A 756 24.10 -38.05 -3.56
CA VAL A 756 25.54 -37.84 -3.72
C VAL A 756 26.24 -37.81 -2.37
N PHE A 757 25.70 -37.06 -1.40
CA PHE A 757 26.23 -36.99 -0.05
C PHE A 757 26.22 -38.36 0.63
N SER A 758 25.12 -39.11 0.51
CA SER A 758 24.97 -40.43 1.13
C SER A 758 25.92 -41.47 0.54
N LEU A 759 26.16 -41.44 -0.77
CA LEU A 759 27.18 -42.27 -1.43
C LEU A 759 28.59 -41.90 -0.97
N PHE A 760 28.90 -40.60 -0.87
CA PHE A 760 30.20 -40.12 -0.41
C PHE A 760 30.47 -40.47 1.06
N TYR A 761 29.46 -40.27 1.92
CA TYR A 761 29.52 -40.56 3.34
C TYR A 761 29.70 -42.06 3.63
N GLY A 762 28.89 -42.92 3.01
CA GLY A 762 28.97 -44.37 3.21
C GLY A 762 30.12 -45.07 2.47
N GLY A 763 30.63 -44.47 1.38
CA GLY A 763 31.63 -45.10 0.51
C GLY A 763 33.07 -44.60 0.69
N ILE A 764 33.29 -43.30 0.90
CA ILE A 764 34.64 -42.68 0.87
C ILE A 764 35.07 -42.15 2.24
N LEU A 765 34.17 -41.54 3.00
CA LEU A 765 34.53 -40.87 4.26
C LEU A 765 34.77 -41.82 5.44
N TRP A 766 34.36 -43.09 5.34
CA TRP A 766 34.43 -44.07 6.43
C TRP A 766 35.82 -44.29 7.07
N PRO A 767 36.98 -44.20 6.37
CA PRO A 767 38.29 -44.40 7.01
C PRO A 767 38.69 -43.25 7.93
N PHE A 768 38.09 -42.07 7.75
CA PHE A 768 38.42 -40.85 8.50
C PHE A 768 37.43 -40.57 9.63
N LEU A 769 36.38 -41.39 9.77
CA LEU A 769 35.36 -41.24 10.79
C LEU A 769 35.66 -42.17 11.98
N GLY A 770 35.44 -41.67 13.20
CA GLY A 770 35.65 -42.44 14.44
C GLY A 770 34.66 -43.60 14.64
N SER A 771 33.58 -43.67 13.85
CA SER A 771 32.58 -44.74 13.89
C SER A 771 32.20 -45.19 12.47
N GLN A 772 32.14 -46.51 12.23
CA GLN A 772 31.92 -47.11 10.89
C GLN A 772 30.51 -47.67 10.66
N ASN A 773 29.50 -47.15 11.37
CA ASN A 773 28.15 -47.69 11.36
C ASN A 773 27.45 -47.69 9.99
N MET A 774 27.83 -46.75 9.11
CA MET A 774 27.20 -46.51 7.80
C MET A 774 28.03 -47.02 6.61
N TYR A 775 29.08 -47.81 6.87
CA TYR A 775 29.96 -48.36 5.83
C TYR A 775 29.17 -49.17 4.79
N PHE A 776 29.19 -48.72 3.53
CA PHE A 776 28.49 -49.34 2.38
C PHE A 776 26.98 -49.59 2.54
N VAL A 777 26.35 -49.16 3.63
CA VAL A 777 24.92 -49.38 3.93
C VAL A 777 24.03 -48.78 2.83
N PHE A 778 24.34 -47.55 2.39
CA PHE A 778 23.58 -46.88 1.33
C PHE A 778 23.74 -47.59 -0.02
N ILE A 779 24.95 -48.04 -0.35
CA ILE A 779 25.22 -48.79 -1.60
C ILE A 779 24.47 -50.12 -1.60
N GLN A 780 24.43 -50.82 -0.46
CA GLN A 780 23.68 -52.06 -0.30
C GLN A 780 22.18 -51.84 -0.51
N LEU A 781 21.62 -50.74 0.02
CA LEU A 781 20.22 -50.37 -0.18
C LEU A 781 19.91 -50.11 -1.67
N LEU A 782 20.73 -49.30 -2.35
CA LEU A 782 20.53 -48.95 -3.76
C LEU A 782 20.76 -50.13 -4.72
N SER A 783 21.49 -51.16 -4.28
CA SER A 783 21.74 -52.38 -5.07
C SER A 783 20.51 -53.30 -5.12
N SER A 784 19.51 -53.08 -4.28
CA SER A 784 18.28 -53.87 -4.25
C SER A 784 17.19 -53.25 -5.15
N GLY A 785 16.79 -53.98 -6.19
CA GLY A 785 15.69 -53.56 -7.08
C GLY A 785 14.33 -53.51 -6.37
N SER A 786 14.10 -54.38 -5.37
CA SER A 786 12.87 -54.38 -4.57
C SER A 786 12.79 -53.15 -3.66
N ALA A 787 13.92 -52.67 -3.12
CA ALA A 787 13.98 -51.43 -2.37
C ALA A 787 13.57 -50.22 -3.23
N TRP A 788 14.06 -50.12 -4.47
CA TRP A 788 13.66 -49.05 -5.40
C TRP A 788 12.16 -49.03 -5.71
N PHE A 789 11.59 -50.20 -6.02
CA PHE A 789 10.16 -50.31 -6.27
C PHE A 789 9.34 -49.90 -5.04
N ALA A 790 9.75 -50.33 -3.85
CA ALA A 790 9.10 -49.97 -2.60
C ALA A 790 9.21 -48.47 -2.30
N ILE A 791 10.37 -47.84 -2.54
CA ILE A 791 10.55 -46.38 -2.40
C ILE A 791 9.55 -45.64 -3.27
N ILE A 792 9.46 -45.98 -4.57
CA ILE A 792 8.54 -45.33 -5.51
C ILE A 792 7.09 -45.54 -5.06
N LEU A 793 6.72 -46.77 -4.68
CA LEU A 793 5.37 -47.10 -4.24
C LEU A 793 4.96 -46.30 -2.99
N MET A 794 5.84 -46.21 -1.99
CA MET A 794 5.58 -45.45 -0.76
C MET A 794 5.44 -43.95 -1.05
N VAL A 795 6.33 -43.37 -1.86
CA VAL A 795 6.26 -41.94 -2.25
C VAL A 795 4.95 -41.66 -2.98
N VAL A 796 4.58 -42.49 -3.97
CA VAL A 796 3.32 -42.32 -4.72
C VAL A 796 2.11 -42.46 -3.81
N THR A 797 2.12 -43.42 -2.89
CA THR A 797 1.00 -43.64 -1.95
C THR A 797 0.77 -42.44 -1.04
N CYS A 798 1.83 -41.84 -0.49
CA CYS A 798 1.71 -40.62 0.32
C CYS A 798 1.15 -39.46 -0.50
N LEU A 799 1.77 -39.16 -1.64
CA LEU A 799 1.41 -38.00 -2.45
C LEU A 799 0.05 -38.13 -3.14
N PHE A 800 -0.42 -39.36 -3.39
CA PHE A 800 -1.74 -39.60 -3.98
C PHE A 800 -2.86 -39.03 -3.09
N LEU A 801 -2.76 -39.20 -1.77
CA LEU A 801 -3.75 -38.66 -0.83
C LEU A 801 -3.82 -37.13 -0.89
N ASP A 802 -2.66 -36.47 -1.01
CA ASP A 802 -2.58 -35.02 -1.18
C ASP A 802 -3.22 -34.54 -2.48
N VAL A 803 -2.89 -35.20 -3.60
CA VAL A 803 -3.40 -34.83 -4.91
C VAL A 803 -4.92 -34.99 -4.97
N VAL A 804 -5.46 -36.11 -4.46
CA VAL A 804 -6.90 -36.35 -4.42
C VAL A 804 -7.61 -35.25 -3.63
N LYS A 805 -7.09 -34.92 -2.44
CA LYS A 805 -7.67 -33.85 -1.61
C LYS A 805 -7.65 -32.51 -2.36
N LYS A 806 -6.49 -32.09 -2.89
CA LYS A 806 -6.36 -30.81 -3.60
C LYS A 806 -7.32 -30.71 -4.77
N VAL A 807 -7.48 -31.77 -5.55
CA VAL A 807 -8.41 -31.80 -6.69
C VAL A 807 -9.85 -31.70 -6.21
N PHE A 808 -10.22 -32.42 -5.16
CA PHE A 808 -11.58 -32.44 -4.63
C PHE A 808 -12.00 -31.09 -4.03
N ASP A 809 -11.14 -30.50 -3.19
CA ASP A 809 -11.37 -29.18 -2.57
C ASP A 809 -11.52 -28.11 -3.65
N ARG A 810 -10.63 -28.12 -4.65
CA ARG A 810 -10.65 -27.14 -5.75
C ARG A 810 -11.87 -27.26 -6.66
N GLN A 811 -12.46 -28.45 -6.80
CA GLN A 811 -13.66 -28.65 -7.62
C GLN A 811 -14.96 -28.33 -6.87
N LEU A 812 -15.06 -28.71 -5.60
CA LEU A 812 -16.31 -28.58 -4.84
C LEU A 812 -16.43 -27.26 -4.09
N HIS A 813 -15.34 -26.77 -3.52
CA HIS A 813 -15.33 -25.57 -2.69
C HIS A 813 -14.15 -24.64 -3.04
N PRO A 814 -14.03 -24.16 -4.29
CA PRO A 814 -12.95 -23.27 -4.68
C PRO A 814 -13.06 -21.90 -3.98
N THR A 815 -11.94 -21.46 -3.42
CA THR A 815 -11.73 -20.11 -2.88
C THR A 815 -11.83 -19.04 -3.99
N SER A 816 -12.04 -17.77 -3.61
CA SER A 816 -12.11 -16.66 -4.58
C SER A 816 -10.78 -16.53 -5.35
N THR A 817 -9.68 -16.73 -4.64
CA THR A 817 -8.30 -16.85 -5.12
C THR A 817 -8.17 -17.95 -6.18
N GLU A 818 -8.62 -19.18 -5.90
CA GLU A 818 -8.57 -20.28 -6.88
C GLU A 818 -9.46 -20.05 -8.11
N LYS A 819 -10.63 -19.42 -7.91
CA LYS A 819 -11.48 -18.99 -9.04
C LYS A 819 -10.73 -17.98 -9.91
N ALA A 820 -10.08 -16.98 -9.31
CA ALA A 820 -9.30 -15.99 -10.03
C ALA A 820 -8.15 -16.62 -10.82
N GLN A 821 -7.47 -17.63 -10.26
CA GLN A 821 -6.44 -18.41 -10.97
C GLN A 821 -7.01 -19.12 -12.21
N MET A 822 -8.18 -19.77 -12.09
CA MET A 822 -8.81 -20.47 -13.22
C MET A 822 -9.17 -19.51 -14.36
N TYR A 823 -9.72 -18.33 -14.03
CA TYR A 823 -10.05 -17.32 -15.02
C TYR A 823 -8.78 -16.75 -15.71
N SER A 824 -7.73 -16.45 -14.94
CA SER A 824 -6.47 -15.93 -15.50
C SER A 824 -5.83 -16.93 -16.46
N ASN A 825 -5.81 -18.21 -16.10
CA ASN A 825 -5.25 -19.26 -16.97
C ASN A 825 -6.09 -19.47 -18.23
N THR A 826 -7.42 -19.31 -18.15
CA THR A 826 -8.32 -19.42 -19.31
C THR A 826 -8.11 -18.26 -20.28
N VAL A 827 -7.93 -17.03 -19.76
CA VAL A 827 -7.62 -15.85 -20.57
C VAL A 827 -6.24 -15.96 -21.20
N ALA A 828 -5.22 -16.36 -20.44
CA ALA A 828 -3.86 -16.59 -20.95
C ALA A 828 -3.83 -17.66 -22.05
N LEU A 829 -4.55 -18.77 -21.87
CA LEU A 829 -4.71 -19.79 -22.91
C LEU A 829 -5.44 -19.26 -24.15
N SER A 830 -6.42 -18.36 -23.99
CA SER A 830 -7.12 -17.74 -25.11
C SER A 830 -6.26 -16.73 -25.85
N ASP A 831 -5.45 -15.94 -25.14
CA ASP A 831 -4.52 -14.96 -25.71
C ASP A 831 -3.34 -15.65 -26.38
N GLU A 832 -2.81 -16.75 -25.84
CA GLU A 832 -1.85 -17.62 -26.53
C GLU A 832 -2.48 -18.25 -27.78
N PHE A 833 -3.75 -18.67 -27.73
CA PHE A 833 -4.45 -19.18 -28.92
C PHE A 833 -4.63 -18.10 -29.99
N ILE A 834 -4.93 -16.86 -29.59
CA ILE A 834 -5.07 -15.71 -30.49
C ILE A 834 -3.70 -15.27 -31.04
N ALA A 835 -2.64 -15.30 -30.23
CA ALA A 835 -1.26 -15.03 -30.67
C ALA A 835 -0.70 -16.14 -31.60
N LEU A 836 -1.19 -17.38 -31.47
CA LEU A 836 -0.86 -18.49 -32.36
C LEU A 836 -1.71 -18.53 -33.66
N GLN A 837 -2.81 -17.77 -33.75
CA GLN A 837 -3.58 -17.64 -35.00
C GLN A 837 -2.80 -17.00 -36.16
N PRO A 838 -2.01 -15.91 -35.99
CA PRO A 838 -1.17 -15.40 -37.05
C PRO A 838 0.00 -16.35 -37.41
N LEU A 839 0.55 -17.10 -36.44
CA LEU A 839 1.60 -18.11 -36.69
C LEU A 839 1.09 -19.35 -37.44
N SER A 840 -0.14 -19.80 -37.16
CA SER A 840 -0.78 -20.89 -37.92
C SER A 840 -1.20 -20.45 -39.33
N ARG A 841 -1.64 -19.19 -39.50
CA ARG A 841 -1.85 -18.60 -40.84
C ARG A 841 -0.53 -18.42 -41.60
N ALA A 842 0.55 -18.01 -40.95
CA ALA A 842 1.88 -17.93 -41.54
C ALA A 842 2.40 -19.32 -41.94
N ARG A 843 2.17 -20.36 -41.12
CA ARG A 843 2.53 -21.76 -41.45
C ARG A 843 1.71 -22.32 -42.62
N ASN A 844 0.43 -21.95 -42.74
CA ASN A 844 -0.42 -22.30 -43.88
C ASN A 844 -0.13 -21.50 -45.15
N GLN A 845 0.44 -20.28 -45.03
CA GLN A 845 0.97 -19.56 -46.19
C GLN A 845 2.35 -20.09 -46.62
N LEU A 846 3.21 -20.50 -45.67
CA LEU A 846 4.49 -21.16 -45.95
C LEU A 846 4.32 -22.55 -46.57
N SER A 847 3.29 -23.32 -46.19
CA SER A 847 2.97 -24.61 -46.85
C SER A 847 2.37 -24.42 -48.25
N LYS A 848 1.67 -23.30 -48.52
CA LYS A 848 1.26 -22.92 -49.89
C LYS A 848 2.43 -22.42 -50.74
N LEU A 849 3.41 -21.74 -50.13
CA LEU A 849 4.65 -21.31 -50.79
C LEU A 849 5.60 -22.47 -51.10
N SER A 850 5.60 -23.55 -50.32
CA SER A 850 6.38 -24.76 -50.64
C SER A 850 5.74 -25.59 -51.77
N LEU A 851 4.42 -25.58 -51.91
CA LEU A 851 3.70 -26.19 -53.03
C LEU A 851 3.84 -25.39 -54.35
N LEU A 852 4.02 -24.06 -54.27
CA LEU A 852 4.25 -23.21 -55.44
C LEU A 852 5.70 -23.24 -55.97
N LYS A 853 6.64 -23.83 -55.25
CA LYS A 853 8.04 -24.01 -55.70
C LYS A 853 8.27 -25.29 -56.52
N GLN A 854 7.22 -26.09 -56.76
CA GLN A 854 7.30 -27.33 -57.54
C GLN A 854 6.65 -27.26 -58.93
N ILE A 855 6.12 -26.10 -59.34
CA ILE A 855 5.46 -25.96 -60.64
C ILE A 855 5.94 -24.67 -61.32
N GLN A 856 7.08 -24.74 -62.01
CA GLN A 856 7.32 -23.96 -63.23
C GLN A 856 8.49 -24.54 -64.04
N VAL A 857 8.18 -25.39 -65.01
CA VAL A 857 8.86 -25.44 -66.31
C VAL A 857 7.78 -25.39 -67.40
N SER A 858 8.03 -24.55 -68.39
CA SER A 858 7.38 -24.40 -69.70
C SER A 858 6.28 -23.34 -69.87
N SER A 859 6.74 -22.27 -70.52
CA SER A 859 6.16 -21.58 -71.69
C SER A 859 4.91 -20.70 -71.55
N ALA A 860 5.12 -19.46 -72.05
CA ALA A 860 4.32 -18.77 -73.06
C ALA A 860 3.42 -17.57 -72.66
N TRP A 861 3.85 -16.39 -73.13
CA TRP A 861 3.06 -15.24 -73.66
C TRP A 861 2.40 -14.21 -72.69
N THR A 862 3.03 -13.01 -72.64
CA THR A 862 2.53 -11.62 -72.88
C THR A 862 1.22 -11.06 -72.26
N PRO A 863 1.07 -9.72 -72.12
CA PRO A 863 0.80 -9.05 -70.83
C PRO A 863 -0.60 -8.43 -70.71
N CYS A 864 -1.10 -8.20 -69.49
CA CYS A 864 -2.11 -7.14 -69.26
C CYS A 864 -2.23 -6.67 -67.79
N ALA A 865 -2.08 -5.35 -67.62
CA ALA A 865 -2.66 -4.43 -66.63
C ALA A 865 -2.53 -4.72 -65.11
N ALA A 866 -1.52 -4.11 -64.48
CA ALA A 866 -1.47 -3.89 -63.03
C ALA A 866 -2.08 -2.51 -62.67
N SER A 867 -2.95 -2.49 -61.67
CA SER A 867 -3.58 -1.28 -61.13
C SER A 867 -2.60 -0.49 -60.26
N GLN A 868 -2.62 0.84 -60.41
CA GLN A 868 -1.73 1.84 -59.82
C GLN A 868 -1.71 1.92 -58.27
N LYS A 869 -2.47 1.08 -57.56
CA LYS A 869 -2.62 1.15 -56.09
C LYS A 869 -1.58 0.37 -55.29
N GLU A 870 -0.82 -0.53 -55.90
CA GLU A 870 0.20 -1.34 -55.21
C GLU A 870 1.62 -0.74 -55.26
N LYS A 871 1.88 0.21 -56.16
CA LYS A 871 3.19 0.90 -56.23
C LYS A 871 3.40 1.96 -55.14
N GLN A 872 2.35 2.42 -54.47
CA GLN A 872 2.45 3.47 -53.44
C GLN A 872 2.71 2.95 -52.03
N ARG A 873 2.50 1.64 -51.79
CA ARG A 873 2.74 1.02 -50.47
C ARG A 873 4.14 0.45 -50.29
N ALA A 874 4.84 0.17 -51.38
CA ALA A 874 6.22 -0.33 -51.34
C ALA A 874 7.25 0.78 -51.05
N HIS A 875 6.92 2.05 -51.31
CA HIS A 875 7.86 3.17 -51.14
C HIS A 875 7.94 3.73 -49.71
N LEU A 876 7.04 3.31 -48.81
CA LEU A 876 6.98 3.77 -47.41
C LEU A 876 7.65 2.79 -46.42
N LEU A 877 8.13 1.64 -46.89
CA LEU A 877 8.79 0.62 -46.05
C LEU A 877 10.32 0.60 -46.22
N GLU A 878 10.89 1.38 -47.14
CA GLU A 878 12.34 1.48 -47.35
C GLU A 878 13.02 2.66 -46.61
N GLU A 879 12.26 3.59 -46.00
CA GLU A 879 12.85 4.75 -45.29
C GLU A 879 13.08 4.54 -43.78
N CYS A 880 12.61 3.45 -43.16
CA CYS A 880 12.80 3.21 -41.72
C CYS A 880 13.97 2.27 -41.37
N TRP A 881 14.82 1.90 -42.33
CA TRP A 881 15.92 0.94 -42.10
C TRP A 881 17.33 1.47 -42.38
N ASN A 882 17.50 2.77 -42.60
CA ASN A 882 18.81 3.41 -42.70
C ASN A 882 18.91 4.57 -41.72
N GLU A 883 19.37 4.28 -40.50
CA GLU A 883 20.28 5.12 -39.71
C GLU A 883 20.64 4.37 -38.43
N SER A 884 21.79 3.68 -38.50
CA SER A 884 22.54 3.09 -37.39
C SER A 884 23.53 4.10 -36.82
#